data_AF-A0AAW1VE89-F1
#
_entry.id   AF-A0AAW1VE89-F1
#
_cell.length_a   1.000
_cell.length_b   1.000
_cell.length_c   1.000
_cell.angle_alpha   90.00
_cell.angle_beta   90.00
_cell.angle_gamma   90.00
#
_symmetry.space_group_name_H-M   'P 1'
#
loop_
_entity.id
_entity.type
_entity.pdbx_description
1 polymer ?
#
loop_
_entity_poly.entity_id
_entity_poly.type
_entity_poly.pdbx_seq_one_letter_code
_entity_poly.pdbx_strand_id
1 'polypeptide(L)'
;MRFHIFISLINVVTCARILVFTYIPSVSHQNVFRSVWKHLSLRGHEVVAIATDPIRDPTLTNLTEIDVSVGYEIFKKFDYSHLTKSNIGLFSLVEKFHDSFIHALELEINTEEFQGLLQKPSNYFDLIIVESALPAAFGIQNKFKAPMLAMSSLENLINLHSLFGNPVHPILYPELFSDLPNVLFHWTIWEKIESLYILIGVWMIHKCNIYPISDKTARKHFGNDMPYIEDIMRNSSLMLINVSPVFSGRRPTAPNVVEYHNVHLEAINYSLFQLLNLASLVSHPHCMNRFVMKCAVVFLLFLGVANSAKIFVFAYIPSISHQNVFRAIYKGLSLKGHEVVAVTTDPLLDKTLTNLTEINVKVGYEVFKKYDYSHFRKSVMGSFNVAEKFFESFMYALDLEMKSTEFQELLKYPEDYFDLLIVELHQPAAFGIQHKFKAPMIALSTLGCLINLPSFFGSSIHPILYPEMFTDLASYDSERTMVEKIESLYTTIRMWFWMKYKLFPDADLNARRDLVKELSLRGHEVTFITTNPIEDPNLKNLSEIDVSVAYQIFNKYDISMANRGKYGLIYVSTFIHDFNRDAITVEMKTKDVQEVLKKPEDFYDLILIEAHSPILFGLGHKFKSPVVAVSSLGIISYFHALFGESIHPVLYPDLVSEYIGPLKQVAEKLDSLYVTFMWWFMTEYFFLPSDDKFARGYFGDDMPYLRDLMSEASLLLLNVNPIFSNRRPNAPNIIQYYNVHTKRNEHFPLVSIYEW
;
A
#
# COMPACT_ATOMS: atom_id res chain seq x y z
N MET A 1 -43.21 -14.43 -27.36
CA MET A 1 -42.39 -15.43 -26.64
C MET A 1 -41.06 -14.76 -26.30
N ARG A 2 -40.71 -14.57 -25.02
CA ARG A 2 -39.43 -13.94 -24.61
C ARG A 2 -38.46 -15.04 -24.22
N PHE A 3 -37.27 -15.07 -24.84
CA PHE A 3 -36.17 -15.92 -24.39
C PHE A 3 -35.43 -15.20 -23.26
N HIS A 4 -35.38 -15.83 -22.08
CA HIS A 4 -34.45 -15.41 -21.02
C HIS A 4 -33.14 -16.19 -21.20
N ILE A 5 -32.06 -15.47 -21.49
CA ILE A 5 -30.72 -16.05 -21.52
C ILE A 5 -30.20 -16.06 -20.07
N PHE A 6 -30.16 -17.23 -19.45
CA PHE A 6 -29.44 -17.43 -18.19
C PHE A 6 -27.93 -17.36 -18.48
N ILE A 7 -27.29 -16.26 -18.05
CA ILE A 7 -25.83 -16.21 -17.95
C ILE A 7 -25.45 -16.83 -16.61
N SER A 8 -25.12 -18.12 -16.62
CA SER A 8 -24.48 -18.76 -15.47
C SER A 8 -23.03 -18.27 -15.36
N LEU A 9 -22.70 -17.58 -14.28
CA LEU A 9 -21.32 -17.28 -13.91
C LEU A 9 -20.60 -18.58 -13.53
N ILE A 10 -19.99 -19.22 -14.53
CA ILE A 10 -19.09 -20.35 -14.30
C ILE A 10 -17.79 -19.78 -13.76
N ASN A 11 -17.57 -19.90 -12.45
CA ASN A 11 -16.27 -19.65 -11.84
C ASN A 11 -15.27 -20.67 -12.41
N VAL A 12 -14.39 -20.21 -13.31
CA VAL A 12 -13.31 -21.03 -13.87
C VAL A 12 -12.23 -21.17 -12.80
N VAL A 13 -12.29 -22.25 -12.03
CA VAL A 13 -11.23 -22.60 -11.07
C VAL A 13 -9.99 -23.03 -11.84
N THR A 14 -8.96 -22.18 -11.83
CA THR A 14 -7.68 -22.45 -12.49
C THR A 14 -6.77 -23.27 -11.58
N CYS A 15 -6.94 -24.59 -11.61
CA CYS A 15 -5.98 -25.53 -11.03
C CYS A 15 -4.62 -25.38 -11.74
N ALA A 16 -3.56 -25.18 -10.96
CA ALA A 16 -2.18 -25.05 -11.43
C ALA A 16 -1.27 -26.03 -10.69
N ARG A 17 -0.18 -26.48 -11.31
CA ARG A 17 0.86 -27.28 -10.65
C ARG A 17 1.95 -26.38 -10.08
N ILE A 18 2.10 -26.38 -8.76
CA ILE A 18 3.00 -25.48 -8.02
C ILE A 18 4.12 -26.30 -7.38
N LEU A 19 5.37 -25.87 -7.58
CA LEU A 19 6.51 -26.34 -6.81
C LEU A 19 6.72 -25.41 -5.61
N VAL A 20 6.86 -25.96 -4.41
CA VAL A 20 7.34 -25.22 -3.23
C VAL A 20 8.64 -25.86 -2.75
N PHE A 21 9.68 -25.04 -2.53
CA PHE A 21 11.03 -25.51 -2.23
C PHE A 21 11.59 -24.82 -0.98
N THR A 22 11.64 -25.56 0.13
CA THR A 22 12.08 -25.11 1.46
C THR A 22 13.13 -26.05 2.02
N TYR A 23 14.39 -25.66 1.87
CA TYR A 23 15.61 -26.45 2.10
C TYR A 23 16.32 -26.12 3.41
N ILE A 24 15.70 -25.33 4.30
CA ILE A 24 16.25 -25.10 5.64
C ILE A 24 15.70 -26.16 6.61
N PRO A 25 16.56 -27.04 7.18
CA PRO A 25 16.19 -28.01 8.20
C PRO A 25 15.99 -27.35 9.56
N SER A 26 14.92 -26.56 9.68
CA SER A 26 14.45 -25.97 10.92
C SER A 26 12.94 -25.85 10.96
N VAL A 27 12.34 -26.46 11.99
CA VAL A 27 10.89 -26.46 12.24
C VAL A 27 10.32 -25.03 12.28
N SER A 28 11.09 -24.04 12.76
CA SER A 28 10.67 -22.65 12.81
C SER A 28 10.54 -22.00 11.43
N HIS A 29 11.37 -22.39 10.46
CA HIS A 29 11.25 -21.96 9.07
C HIS A 29 10.06 -22.67 8.42
N GLN A 30 10.09 -24.01 8.45
CA GLN A 30 9.12 -24.87 7.77
C GLN A 30 7.68 -24.58 8.20
N ASN A 31 7.42 -24.26 9.47
CA ASN A 31 6.09 -23.89 9.97
C ASN A 31 5.48 -22.64 9.31
N VAL A 32 6.28 -21.72 8.73
CA VAL A 32 5.75 -20.55 8.00
C VAL A 32 5.28 -20.94 6.59
N PHE A 33 5.97 -21.87 5.94
CA PHE A 33 5.65 -22.31 4.57
C PHE A 33 4.59 -23.41 4.51
N ARG A 34 4.55 -24.30 5.53
CA ARG A 34 3.56 -25.38 5.70
C ARG A 34 2.12 -24.92 5.51
N SER A 35 1.76 -23.77 6.09
CA SER A 35 0.40 -23.24 5.96
C SER A 35 0.09 -22.79 4.53
N VAL A 36 1.08 -22.30 3.77
CA VAL A 36 0.89 -21.90 2.36
C VAL A 36 0.64 -23.13 1.48
N TRP A 37 1.45 -24.19 1.54
CA TRP A 37 1.22 -25.37 0.68
C TRP A 37 -0.02 -26.17 1.07
N LYS A 38 -0.35 -26.28 2.37
CA LYS A 38 -1.66 -26.77 2.85
C LYS A 38 -2.81 -26.01 2.21
N HIS A 39 -2.77 -24.67 2.25
CA HIS A 39 -3.85 -23.83 1.73
C HIS A 39 -3.93 -23.75 0.20
N LEU A 40 -2.84 -24.01 -0.53
CA LEU A 40 -2.86 -24.17 -2.00
C LEU A 40 -3.48 -25.52 -2.40
N SER A 41 -3.09 -26.61 -1.73
CA SER A 41 -3.68 -27.95 -1.96
C SER A 41 -5.20 -27.96 -1.70
N LEU A 42 -5.64 -27.34 -0.59
CA LEU A 42 -7.07 -27.15 -0.24
C LEU A 42 -7.85 -26.25 -1.22
N ARG A 43 -7.18 -25.46 -2.06
CA ARG A 43 -7.80 -24.66 -3.13
C ARG A 43 -7.88 -25.39 -4.48
N GLY A 44 -7.39 -26.63 -4.55
CA GLY A 44 -7.42 -27.43 -5.78
C GLY A 44 -6.19 -27.28 -6.69
N HIS A 45 -5.08 -26.71 -6.20
CA HIS A 45 -3.80 -26.74 -6.91
C HIS A 45 -3.10 -28.09 -6.68
N GLU A 46 -2.39 -28.60 -7.69
CA GLU A 46 -1.49 -29.75 -7.52
C GLU A 46 -0.17 -29.22 -6.97
N VAL A 47 0.16 -29.53 -5.72
CA VAL A 47 1.32 -28.95 -5.04
C VAL A 47 2.37 -30.02 -4.78
N VAL A 48 3.60 -29.76 -5.24
CA VAL A 48 4.78 -30.57 -4.86
C VAL A 48 5.61 -29.72 -3.89
N ALA A 49 5.71 -30.14 -2.63
CA ALA A 49 6.48 -29.46 -1.60
C ALA A 49 7.76 -30.26 -1.28
N ILE A 50 8.93 -29.68 -1.53
CA ILE A 50 10.22 -30.19 -1.04
C ILE A 50 10.44 -29.58 0.35
N ALA A 51 10.40 -30.40 1.39
CA ALA A 51 10.39 -29.95 2.78
C ALA A 51 11.21 -30.88 3.69
N THR A 52 11.95 -30.28 4.62
CA THR A 52 12.66 -31.02 5.68
C THR A 52 11.72 -31.47 6.81
N ASP A 53 10.53 -30.87 6.87
CA ASP A 53 9.46 -31.13 7.83
C ASP A 53 8.11 -31.29 7.08
N PRO A 54 7.86 -32.41 6.38
CA PRO A 54 6.55 -32.66 5.76
C PRO A 54 5.40 -32.67 6.78
N ILE A 55 4.18 -32.40 6.34
CA ILE A 55 2.95 -32.41 7.15
C ILE A 55 2.41 -33.84 7.31
N ARG A 56 2.47 -34.63 6.23
CA ARG A 56 1.97 -36.02 6.11
C ARG A 56 0.47 -36.18 6.45
N ASP A 57 -0.34 -35.16 6.15
CA ASP A 57 -1.80 -35.18 6.30
C ASP A 57 -2.47 -35.95 5.14
N PRO A 58 -3.12 -37.10 5.38
CA PRO A 58 -3.71 -37.93 4.33
C PRO A 58 -4.98 -37.32 3.70
N THR A 59 -5.51 -36.21 4.22
CA THR A 59 -6.66 -35.52 3.64
C THR A 59 -6.28 -34.58 2.48
N LEU A 60 -5.01 -34.19 2.40
CA LEU A 60 -4.48 -33.25 1.40
C LEU A 60 -4.15 -33.95 0.07
N THR A 61 -5.17 -34.54 -0.57
CA THR A 61 -5.04 -35.39 -1.78
C THR A 61 -4.30 -34.78 -2.97
N ASN A 62 -4.19 -33.45 -3.05
CA ASN A 62 -3.46 -32.73 -4.11
C ASN A 62 -2.03 -32.31 -3.70
N LEU A 63 -1.56 -32.69 -2.51
CA LEU A 63 -0.23 -32.39 -1.99
C LEU A 63 0.68 -33.63 -2.11
N THR A 64 1.81 -33.46 -2.79
CA THR A 64 2.92 -34.42 -2.78
C THR A 64 4.07 -33.80 -1.99
N GLU A 65 4.49 -34.45 -0.90
CA GLU A 65 5.62 -33.97 -0.10
C GLU A 65 6.86 -34.83 -0.36
N ILE A 66 7.96 -34.18 -0.74
CA ILE A 66 9.30 -34.76 -0.91
C ILE A 66 10.07 -34.48 0.38
N ASP A 67 10.35 -35.55 1.13
CA ASP A 67 10.99 -35.50 2.44
C ASP A 67 12.51 -35.36 2.29
N VAL A 68 13.03 -34.17 2.60
CA VAL A 68 14.47 -33.87 2.59
C VAL A 68 15.04 -33.69 4.00
N SER A 69 14.41 -34.33 5.00
CA SER A 69 14.86 -34.27 6.42
C SER A 69 16.30 -34.73 6.67
N VAL A 70 16.96 -35.35 5.68
CA VAL A 70 18.41 -35.62 5.66
C VAL A 70 19.26 -34.36 5.90
N GLY A 71 18.80 -33.16 5.52
CA GLY A 71 19.48 -31.89 5.79
C GLY A 71 19.79 -31.65 7.28
N TYR A 72 18.98 -32.21 8.18
CA TYR A 72 19.23 -32.17 9.63
C TYR A 72 20.55 -32.79 10.05
N GLU A 73 21.16 -33.65 9.24
CA GLU A 73 22.52 -34.13 9.50
C GLU A 73 23.56 -33.01 9.53
N ILE A 74 23.41 -31.99 8.67
CA ILE A 74 24.32 -30.85 8.63
C ILE A 74 24.06 -29.96 9.84
N PHE A 75 22.78 -29.69 10.18
CA PHE A 75 22.44 -28.87 11.34
C PHE A 75 22.82 -29.50 12.69
N LYS A 76 22.95 -30.83 12.76
CA LYS A 76 23.51 -31.53 13.94
C LYS A 76 25.04 -31.42 14.05
N LYS A 77 25.73 -31.08 12.95
CA LYS A 77 27.20 -30.92 12.88
C LYS A 77 27.63 -29.45 13.12
N PHE A 78 26.75 -28.48 12.85
CA PHE A 78 26.96 -27.06 13.14
C PHE A 78 26.32 -26.66 14.48
N ASP A 79 27.13 -26.27 15.48
CA ASP A 79 26.61 -25.77 16.77
C ASP A 79 26.12 -24.31 16.66
N TYR A 80 24.93 -24.14 16.09
CA TYR A 80 24.22 -22.87 16.04
C TYR A 80 24.04 -22.21 17.42
N SER A 81 23.94 -23.01 18.49
CA SER A 81 23.77 -22.50 19.85
C SER A 81 25.03 -21.83 20.39
N HIS A 82 26.21 -22.25 19.91
CA HIS A 82 27.48 -21.57 20.14
C HIS A 82 27.67 -20.41 19.16
N LEU A 83 27.32 -20.57 17.87
CA LEU A 83 27.43 -19.48 16.89
C LEU A 83 26.70 -18.22 17.37
N THR A 84 25.45 -18.33 17.83
CA THR A 84 24.64 -17.20 18.32
C THR A 84 24.96 -16.74 19.75
N LYS A 85 25.93 -17.35 20.44
CA LYS A 85 26.36 -16.96 21.81
C LYS A 85 27.84 -16.59 21.89
N SER A 86 28.57 -16.70 20.78
CA SER A 86 30.00 -16.43 20.71
C SER A 86 30.26 -15.09 20.05
N ASN A 87 31.33 -14.40 20.45
CA ASN A 87 31.76 -13.12 19.87
C ASN A 87 32.37 -13.30 18.47
N ILE A 88 31.71 -14.04 17.57
CA ILE A 88 32.06 -14.10 16.16
C ILE A 88 31.45 -12.88 15.47
N GLY A 89 32.28 -12.09 14.77
CA GLY A 89 31.79 -10.91 14.06
C GLY A 89 30.77 -11.28 12.97
N LEU A 90 29.77 -10.42 12.79
CA LEU A 90 28.65 -10.55 11.85
C LEU A 90 29.01 -11.19 10.49
N PHE A 91 30.11 -10.74 9.88
CA PHE A 91 30.60 -11.27 8.61
C PHE A 91 30.86 -12.79 8.65
N SER A 92 31.53 -13.28 9.70
CA SER A 92 31.78 -14.71 9.89
C SER A 92 30.52 -15.50 10.28
N LEU A 93 29.53 -14.85 10.89
CA LEU A 93 28.22 -15.45 11.15
C LEU A 93 27.46 -15.67 9.83
N VAL A 94 27.40 -14.65 8.97
CA VAL A 94 26.77 -14.70 7.64
C VAL A 94 27.42 -15.77 6.74
N GLU A 95 28.75 -15.82 6.69
CA GLU A 95 29.47 -16.85 5.91
C GLU A 95 29.21 -18.26 6.44
N LYS A 96 29.20 -18.50 7.75
CA LYS A 96 28.93 -19.83 8.33
C LYS A 96 27.48 -20.29 8.15
N PHE A 97 26.51 -19.37 8.16
CA PHE A 97 25.14 -19.70 7.78
C PHE A 97 25.08 -20.13 6.31
N HIS A 98 25.71 -19.37 5.40
CA HIS A 98 25.76 -19.69 3.98
C HIS A 98 26.43 -21.04 3.71
N ASP A 99 27.62 -21.30 4.27
CA ASP A 99 28.33 -22.57 4.17
C ASP A 99 27.45 -23.75 4.62
N SER A 100 26.80 -23.65 5.78
CA SER A 100 25.94 -24.72 6.29
C SER A 100 24.72 -24.96 5.39
N PHE A 101 24.08 -23.89 4.91
CA PHE A 101 22.94 -24.00 4.00
C PHE A 101 23.32 -24.59 2.64
N ILE A 102 24.52 -24.29 2.11
CA ILE A 102 25.07 -24.95 0.91
C ILE A 102 25.26 -26.45 1.16
N HIS A 103 25.87 -26.85 2.28
CA HIS A 103 26.07 -28.28 2.60
C HIS A 103 24.75 -29.02 2.82
N ALA A 104 23.74 -28.38 3.41
CA ALA A 104 22.39 -28.94 3.52
C ALA A 104 21.76 -29.12 2.13
N LEU A 105 21.71 -28.06 1.32
CA LEU A 105 21.18 -28.09 -0.05
C LEU A 105 21.84 -29.17 -0.91
N GLU A 106 23.16 -29.33 -0.85
CA GLU A 106 23.88 -30.39 -1.58
C GLU A 106 23.46 -31.79 -1.12
N LEU A 107 23.23 -32.00 0.18
CA LEU A 107 22.81 -33.29 0.72
C LEU A 107 21.36 -33.62 0.35
N GLU A 108 20.49 -32.61 0.38
CA GLU A 108 19.06 -32.73 0.05
C GLU A 108 18.82 -32.98 -1.45
N ILE A 109 19.52 -32.27 -2.35
CA ILE A 109 19.42 -32.47 -3.80
C ILE A 109 19.84 -33.90 -4.21
N ASN A 110 20.76 -34.54 -3.47
CA ASN A 110 21.23 -35.90 -3.76
C ASN A 110 20.28 -37.02 -3.27
N THR A 111 19.10 -36.69 -2.71
CA THR A 111 18.06 -37.68 -2.38
C THR A 111 17.41 -38.28 -3.63
N GLU A 112 16.91 -39.52 -3.54
CA GLU A 112 16.34 -40.22 -4.70
C GLU A 112 15.04 -39.55 -5.17
N GLU A 113 14.20 -39.08 -4.25
CA GLU A 113 12.95 -38.38 -4.56
C GLU A 113 13.21 -37.03 -5.27
N PHE A 114 14.20 -36.25 -4.82
CA PHE A 114 14.55 -34.98 -5.47
C PHE A 114 15.21 -35.23 -6.84
N GLN A 115 16.12 -36.20 -6.97
CA GLN A 115 16.64 -36.60 -8.28
C GLN A 115 15.53 -37.11 -9.22
N GLY A 116 14.52 -37.82 -8.70
CA GLY A 116 13.32 -38.22 -9.44
C GLY A 116 12.49 -37.01 -9.91
N LEU A 117 12.38 -35.95 -9.09
CA LEU A 117 11.74 -34.70 -9.51
C LEU A 117 12.55 -33.98 -10.61
N LEU A 118 13.88 -33.97 -10.52
CA LEU A 118 14.76 -33.35 -11.51
C LEU A 118 14.73 -34.07 -12.88
N GLN A 119 14.15 -35.28 -12.98
CA GLN A 119 13.90 -35.97 -14.25
C GLN A 119 12.62 -35.51 -14.98
N LYS A 120 11.73 -34.76 -14.32
CA LYS A 120 10.52 -34.18 -14.96
C LYS A 120 10.90 -33.22 -16.11
N PRO A 121 10.03 -33.00 -17.13
CA PRO A 121 10.28 -32.00 -18.16
C PRO A 121 10.35 -30.59 -17.55
N SER A 122 10.92 -29.61 -18.27
CA SER A 122 11.03 -28.24 -17.76
C SER A 122 9.64 -27.65 -17.49
N ASN A 123 8.76 -27.64 -18.48
CA ASN A 123 7.37 -27.15 -18.40
C ASN A 123 6.42 -28.03 -17.55
N TYR A 124 6.92 -28.69 -16.51
CA TYR A 124 6.10 -29.49 -15.59
C TYR A 124 5.34 -28.62 -14.57
N PHE A 125 5.89 -27.48 -14.17
CA PHE A 125 5.31 -26.58 -13.17
C PHE A 125 4.87 -25.25 -13.79
N ASP A 126 3.76 -24.70 -13.29
CA ASP A 126 3.22 -23.39 -13.68
C ASP A 126 3.78 -22.26 -12.81
N LEU A 127 4.21 -22.57 -11.57
CA LEU A 127 4.76 -21.64 -10.59
C LEU A 127 5.79 -22.35 -9.68
N ILE A 128 6.85 -21.64 -9.30
CA ILE A 128 7.81 -22.03 -8.28
C ILE A 128 7.72 -21.05 -7.10
N ILE A 129 7.65 -21.55 -5.87
CA ILE A 129 7.84 -20.80 -4.63
C ILE A 129 9.13 -21.31 -3.99
N VAL A 130 10.12 -20.43 -3.77
CA VAL A 130 11.42 -20.79 -3.17
C VAL A 130 11.67 -20.03 -1.87
N GLU A 131 12.19 -20.72 -0.87
CA GLU A 131 12.69 -20.09 0.35
C GLU A 131 13.87 -19.15 0.00
N SER A 132 13.80 -17.88 0.42
CA SER A 132 14.68 -16.83 -0.13
C SER A 132 16.07 -16.72 0.51
N ALA A 133 16.39 -17.56 1.50
CA ALA A 133 17.57 -17.43 2.36
C ALA A 133 18.91 -17.85 1.73
N LEU A 134 18.89 -18.62 0.64
CA LEU A 134 20.08 -19.16 -0.04
C LEU A 134 19.99 -18.94 -1.56
N PRO A 135 20.87 -18.10 -2.16
CA PRO A 135 20.85 -17.84 -3.61
C PRO A 135 20.91 -19.11 -4.48
N ALA A 136 21.64 -20.15 -4.06
CA ALA A 136 21.81 -21.38 -4.85
C ALA A 136 20.48 -22.09 -5.16
N ALA A 137 19.48 -21.99 -4.28
CA ALA A 137 18.17 -22.62 -4.47
C ALA A 137 17.36 -22.01 -5.64
N PHE A 138 17.58 -20.72 -5.95
CA PHE A 138 16.93 -20.02 -7.08
C PHE A 138 17.32 -20.65 -8.43
N GLY A 139 18.44 -21.37 -8.51
CA GLY A 139 18.86 -22.11 -9.69
C GLY A 139 17.83 -23.14 -10.18
N ILE A 140 16.91 -23.60 -9.33
CA ILE A 140 15.81 -24.49 -9.73
C ILE A 140 14.90 -23.89 -10.81
N GLN A 141 14.84 -22.55 -10.93
CA GLN A 141 14.16 -21.89 -12.04
C GLN A 141 14.80 -22.23 -13.39
N ASN A 142 16.12 -22.49 -13.46
CA ASN A 142 16.75 -22.91 -14.70
C ASN A 142 16.28 -24.30 -15.14
N LYS A 143 16.00 -25.20 -14.18
CA LYS A 143 15.52 -26.56 -14.46
C LYS A 143 14.09 -26.56 -15.02
N PHE A 144 13.18 -25.76 -14.45
CA PHE A 144 11.75 -25.77 -14.82
C PHE A 144 11.29 -24.60 -15.71
N LYS A 145 12.11 -23.55 -15.87
CA LYS A 145 11.86 -22.38 -16.74
C LYS A 145 10.50 -21.68 -16.48
N ALA A 146 9.96 -21.81 -15.27
CA ALA A 146 8.65 -21.27 -14.85
C ALA A 146 8.79 -19.94 -14.08
N PRO A 147 7.71 -19.14 -13.94
CA PRO A 147 7.67 -18.01 -13.02
C PRO A 147 8.05 -18.41 -11.59
N MET A 148 8.76 -17.55 -10.88
CA MET A 148 9.26 -17.83 -9.54
C MET A 148 8.95 -16.70 -8.55
N LEU A 149 8.48 -17.11 -7.38
CA LEU A 149 8.20 -16.29 -6.21
C LEU A 149 9.22 -16.64 -5.13
N ALA A 150 9.82 -15.61 -4.53
CA ALA A 150 10.67 -15.75 -3.35
C ALA A 150 9.83 -15.58 -2.08
N MET A 151 10.08 -16.38 -1.05
CA MET A 151 9.35 -16.29 0.22
C MET A 151 10.32 -16.44 1.40
N SER A 152 10.26 -15.53 2.37
CA SER A 152 11.05 -15.60 3.61
C SER A 152 10.18 -15.89 4.82
N SER A 153 10.73 -16.66 5.76
CA SER A 153 10.18 -16.95 7.09
C SER A 153 10.54 -15.89 8.14
N LEU A 154 11.44 -14.95 7.81
CA LEU A 154 11.84 -13.80 8.64
C LEU A 154 12.15 -12.56 7.77
N GLU A 155 12.68 -11.48 8.37
CA GLU A 155 13.23 -10.34 7.62
C GLU A 155 14.44 -10.77 6.77
N ASN A 156 14.70 -10.05 5.66
CA ASN A 156 15.77 -10.37 4.72
C ASN A 156 17.02 -9.49 4.89
N LEU A 157 18.18 -10.03 4.49
CA LEU A 157 19.44 -9.28 4.38
C LEU A 157 19.30 -8.14 3.35
N ILE A 158 19.98 -7.02 3.59
CA ILE A 158 19.79 -5.77 2.83
C ILE A 158 20.13 -5.91 1.33
N ASN A 159 21.02 -6.84 0.99
CA ASN A 159 21.31 -7.21 -0.40
C ASN A 159 20.06 -7.69 -1.15
N LEU A 160 19.26 -8.57 -0.53
CA LEU A 160 18.10 -9.18 -1.17
C LEU A 160 16.99 -8.15 -1.39
N HIS A 161 16.77 -7.25 -0.43
CA HIS A 161 15.91 -6.07 -0.64
C HIS A 161 16.36 -5.24 -1.84
N SER A 162 17.66 -5.01 -2.01
CA SER A 162 18.20 -4.26 -3.15
C SER A 162 18.10 -5.02 -4.49
N LEU A 163 18.09 -6.36 -4.50
CA LEU A 163 17.83 -7.14 -5.72
C LEU A 163 16.40 -6.95 -6.23
N PHE A 164 15.42 -6.93 -5.32
CA PHE A 164 14.00 -6.76 -5.62
C PHE A 164 13.57 -5.29 -5.82
N GLY A 165 14.48 -4.32 -5.69
CA GLY A 165 14.23 -2.91 -5.97
C GLY A 165 13.78 -2.06 -4.77
N ASN A 166 13.79 -2.60 -3.54
CA ASN A 166 13.57 -1.77 -2.36
C ASN A 166 14.76 -0.80 -2.16
N PRO A 167 14.52 0.47 -1.79
CA PRO A 167 15.59 1.37 -1.37
C PRO A 167 16.26 0.87 -0.09
N VAL A 168 17.59 1.03 -0.03
CA VAL A 168 18.43 0.61 1.09
C VAL A 168 19.25 1.79 1.60
N HIS A 169 19.40 1.89 2.93
CA HIS A 169 20.10 3.00 3.58
C HIS A 169 20.59 2.58 4.97
N PRO A 170 21.91 2.61 5.26
CA PRO A 170 22.49 1.95 6.43
C PRO A 170 22.01 2.51 7.77
N ILE A 171 21.64 3.80 7.82
CA ILE A 171 21.21 4.47 9.06
C ILE A 171 19.69 4.32 9.30
N LEU A 172 18.91 4.01 8.28
CA LEU A 172 17.44 3.91 8.39
C LEU A 172 16.94 2.47 8.42
N TYR A 173 17.69 1.56 7.80
CA TYR A 173 17.39 0.13 7.74
C TYR A 173 18.67 -0.61 8.13
N PRO A 174 18.94 -0.82 9.44
CA PRO A 174 20.03 -1.68 9.90
C PRO A 174 20.02 -3.05 9.20
N GLU A 175 21.21 -3.63 9.06
CA GLU A 175 21.35 -4.98 8.52
C GLU A 175 20.84 -6.03 9.51
N LEU A 176 20.29 -7.11 8.98
CA LEU A 176 19.87 -8.28 9.76
C LEU A 176 21.07 -8.87 10.53
N PHE A 177 20.87 -9.22 11.80
CA PHE A 177 21.91 -9.63 12.75
C PHE A 177 22.92 -8.54 13.16
N SER A 178 22.67 -7.26 12.90
CA SER A 178 23.40 -6.17 13.55
C SER A 178 23.01 -6.05 15.04
N ASP A 179 24.01 -5.87 15.92
CA ASP A 179 23.80 -5.60 17.36
C ASP A 179 23.38 -4.15 17.66
N LEU A 180 23.31 -3.27 16.63
CA LEU A 180 22.94 -1.87 16.79
C LEU A 180 21.51 -1.72 17.33
N PRO A 181 21.26 -0.80 18.29
CA PRO A 181 19.96 -0.69 18.93
C PRO A 181 18.89 -0.24 17.93
N ASN A 182 17.71 -0.88 17.96
CA ASN A 182 16.55 -0.59 17.08
C ASN A 182 15.84 0.76 17.38
N VAL A 183 16.61 1.83 17.55
CA VAL A 183 16.16 3.19 17.86
C VAL A 183 16.57 4.13 16.72
N LEU A 184 15.78 4.09 15.65
CA LEU A 184 15.99 4.70 14.31
C LEU A 184 16.37 6.20 14.25
N PHE A 185 16.41 6.91 15.39
CA PHE A 185 16.59 8.37 15.45
C PHE A 185 17.55 8.86 16.53
N HIS A 186 18.24 7.96 17.26
CA HIS A 186 19.11 8.33 18.40
C HIS A 186 20.52 7.72 18.37
N TRP A 187 20.97 7.22 17.21
CA TRP A 187 22.34 6.72 17.01
C TRP A 187 23.38 7.85 17.01
N THR A 188 24.47 7.62 17.73
CA THR A 188 25.70 8.41 17.68
C THR A 188 26.36 8.33 16.30
N ILE A 189 27.32 9.23 16.04
CA ILE A 189 28.12 9.20 14.81
C ILE A 189 28.89 7.87 14.63
N TRP A 190 29.27 7.20 15.72
CA TRP A 190 29.99 5.92 15.65
C TRP A 190 29.07 4.77 15.25
N GLU A 191 27.86 4.67 15.82
CA GLU A 191 26.84 3.70 15.40
C GLU A 191 26.42 3.92 13.93
N LYS A 192 26.32 5.18 13.48
CA LYS A 192 26.08 5.55 12.08
C LYS A 192 27.23 5.08 11.15
N ILE A 193 28.49 5.19 11.58
CA ILE A 193 29.67 4.69 10.84
C ILE A 193 29.73 3.15 10.85
N GLU A 194 29.41 2.52 11.98
CA GLU A 194 29.39 1.07 12.14
C GLU A 194 28.34 0.42 11.23
N SER A 195 27.13 0.97 11.16
CA SER A 195 26.10 0.45 10.24
C SER A 195 26.49 0.62 8.76
N LEU A 196 27.20 1.69 8.40
CA LEU A 196 27.75 1.88 7.06
C LEU A 196 28.86 0.85 6.75
N TYR A 197 29.74 0.58 7.71
CA TYR A 197 30.78 -0.45 7.61
C TYR A 197 30.17 -1.86 7.47
N ILE A 198 29.14 -2.17 8.26
CA ILE A 198 28.36 -3.40 8.17
C ILE A 198 27.73 -3.56 6.79
N LEU A 199 27.02 -2.55 6.29
CA LEU A 199 26.42 -2.56 4.95
C LEU A 199 27.45 -2.86 3.86
N ILE A 200 28.58 -2.14 3.86
CA ILE A 200 29.65 -2.32 2.87
C ILE A 200 30.26 -3.73 2.98
N GLY A 201 30.50 -4.22 4.20
CA GLY A 201 31.03 -5.57 4.42
C GLY A 201 30.10 -6.67 3.94
N VAL A 202 28.81 -6.61 4.28
CA VAL A 202 27.83 -7.62 3.84
C VAL A 202 27.58 -7.54 2.32
N TRP A 203 27.61 -6.35 1.70
CA TRP A 203 27.64 -6.19 0.24
C TRP A 203 28.85 -6.88 -0.40
N MET A 204 30.05 -6.63 0.13
CA MET A 204 31.30 -7.23 -0.38
C MET A 204 31.30 -8.75 -0.24
N ILE A 205 30.87 -9.30 0.90
CA ILE A 205 30.76 -10.75 1.12
C ILE A 205 29.76 -11.38 0.14
N HIS A 206 28.64 -10.71 -0.13
CA HIS A 206 27.66 -11.22 -1.09
C HIS A 206 28.23 -11.25 -2.52
N LYS A 207 28.82 -10.13 -2.96
CA LYS A 207 29.37 -9.99 -4.32
C LYS A 207 30.62 -10.84 -4.56
N CYS A 208 31.49 -11.00 -3.58
CA CYS A 208 32.80 -11.67 -3.74
C CYS A 208 32.84 -13.13 -3.27
N ASN A 209 31.93 -13.56 -2.39
CA ASN A 209 31.96 -14.91 -1.82
C ASN A 209 30.64 -15.68 -2.05
N ILE A 210 29.52 -15.19 -1.50
CA ILE A 210 28.24 -15.92 -1.46
C ILE A 210 27.65 -16.14 -2.87
N TYR A 211 27.54 -15.10 -3.72
CA TYR A 211 26.99 -15.28 -5.06
C TYR A 211 27.88 -16.16 -5.96
N PRO A 212 29.22 -16.00 -6.01
CA PRO A 212 30.09 -16.93 -6.76
C PRO A 212 30.01 -18.40 -6.31
N ILE A 213 29.97 -18.68 -5.00
CA ILE A 213 29.79 -20.06 -4.49
C ILE A 213 28.40 -20.59 -4.84
N SER A 214 27.37 -19.75 -4.69
CA SER A 214 25.98 -20.14 -4.97
C SER A 214 25.74 -20.41 -6.45
N ASP A 215 26.30 -19.59 -7.35
CA ASP A 215 26.23 -19.78 -8.80
C ASP A 215 26.92 -21.08 -9.23
N LYS A 216 28.13 -21.35 -8.72
CA LYS A 216 28.84 -22.60 -8.94
C LYS A 216 28.03 -23.82 -8.47
N THR A 217 27.38 -23.72 -7.31
CA THR A 217 26.54 -24.79 -6.74
C THR A 217 25.25 -24.97 -7.54
N ALA A 218 24.61 -23.89 -7.95
CA ALA A 218 23.43 -23.92 -8.80
C ALA A 218 23.73 -24.55 -10.18
N ARG A 219 24.85 -24.18 -10.83
CA ARG A 219 25.28 -24.77 -12.11
C ARG A 219 25.53 -26.28 -12.02
N LYS A 220 26.15 -26.73 -10.93
CA LYS A 220 26.43 -28.15 -10.64
C LYS A 220 25.16 -29.01 -10.63
N HIS A 221 24.03 -28.48 -10.12
CA HIS A 221 22.80 -29.24 -9.88
C HIS A 221 21.62 -28.92 -10.81
N PHE A 222 21.55 -27.70 -11.34
CA PHE A 222 20.42 -27.22 -12.15
C PHE A 222 20.78 -26.83 -13.60
N GLY A 223 22.04 -26.99 -14.00
CA GLY A 223 22.50 -26.84 -15.39
C GLY A 223 23.45 -25.67 -15.64
N ASN A 224 24.44 -25.88 -16.51
CA ASN A 224 25.42 -24.85 -16.86
C ASN A 224 24.87 -23.74 -17.77
N ASP A 225 23.70 -23.92 -18.39
CA ASP A 225 23.03 -22.99 -19.31
C ASP A 225 22.35 -21.79 -18.63
N MET A 226 22.34 -21.76 -17.30
CA MET A 226 21.70 -20.70 -16.51
C MET A 226 22.39 -19.33 -16.64
N PRO A 227 21.64 -18.20 -16.53
CA PRO A 227 22.21 -16.87 -16.24
C PRO A 227 23.03 -16.85 -14.95
N TYR A 228 23.67 -15.72 -14.59
CA TYR A 228 24.31 -15.62 -13.28
C TYR A 228 23.25 -15.65 -12.17
N ILE A 229 23.54 -16.28 -11.03
CA ILE A 229 22.52 -16.52 -9.98
C ILE A 229 21.82 -15.24 -9.50
N GLU A 230 22.52 -14.10 -9.48
CA GLU A 230 21.94 -12.81 -9.10
C GLU A 230 20.88 -12.32 -10.10
N ASP A 231 21.05 -12.59 -11.40
CA ASP A 231 20.08 -12.23 -12.44
C ASP A 231 18.80 -13.06 -12.29
N ILE A 232 18.94 -14.34 -11.93
CA ILE A 232 17.83 -15.25 -11.67
C ILE A 232 17.05 -14.78 -10.44
N MET A 233 17.75 -14.40 -9.36
CA MET A 233 17.11 -13.80 -8.17
C MET A 233 16.35 -12.52 -8.53
N ARG A 234 16.99 -11.60 -9.28
CA ARG A 234 16.42 -10.31 -9.72
C ARG A 234 15.18 -10.46 -10.61
N ASN A 235 15.11 -11.53 -11.41
CA ASN A 235 13.98 -11.84 -12.29
C ASN A 235 12.81 -12.58 -11.59
N SER A 236 12.86 -12.74 -10.27
CA SER A 236 11.74 -13.31 -9.49
C SER A 236 10.56 -12.33 -9.46
N SER A 237 9.36 -12.81 -9.74
CA SER A 237 8.18 -11.98 -10.01
C SER A 237 7.58 -11.32 -8.75
N LEU A 238 7.82 -11.90 -7.57
CA LEU A 238 7.30 -11.43 -6.29
C LEU A 238 8.20 -11.92 -5.15
N MET A 239 8.40 -11.10 -4.11
CA MET A 239 8.96 -11.52 -2.83
C MET A 239 7.92 -11.34 -1.71
N LEU A 240 7.72 -12.39 -0.92
CA LEU A 240 6.89 -12.37 0.28
C LEU A 240 7.81 -12.41 1.52
N ILE A 241 7.63 -11.51 2.49
CA ILE A 241 8.47 -11.46 3.71
C ILE A 241 7.61 -11.60 4.98
N ASN A 242 7.89 -12.60 5.83
CA ASN A 242 7.22 -12.78 7.13
C ASN A 242 7.77 -11.79 8.17
N VAL A 243 7.26 -10.57 8.18
CA VAL A 243 7.60 -9.52 9.15
C VAL A 243 6.34 -8.82 9.68
N SER A 244 6.27 -8.65 11.00
CA SER A 244 5.21 -7.87 11.64
C SER A 244 5.63 -6.40 11.73
N PRO A 245 4.86 -5.44 11.18
CA PRO A 245 5.18 -4.01 11.21
C PRO A 245 5.06 -3.35 12.60
N VAL A 246 4.91 -4.17 13.65
CA VAL A 246 5.09 -3.83 15.07
C VAL A 246 6.56 -4.00 15.50
N PHE A 247 7.21 -5.04 14.99
CA PHE A 247 8.53 -5.50 15.43
C PHE A 247 9.62 -5.21 14.40
N SER A 248 9.30 -5.20 13.10
CA SER A 248 10.16 -4.62 12.07
C SER A 248 10.01 -3.10 12.02
N GLY A 249 11.12 -2.40 11.76
CA GLY A 249 11.06 -1.00 11.35
C GLY A 249 10.49 -0.91 9.93
N ARG A 250 9.54 -0.01 9.68
CA ARG A 250 8.92 0.13 8.35
C ARG A 250 9.95 0.51 7.28
N ARG A 251 10.26 -0.42 6.39
CA ARG A 251 11.06 -0.21 5.18
C ARG A 251 10.13 0.25 4.04
N PRO A 252 10.56 1.12 3.11
CA PRO A 252 9.84 1.30 1.86
C PRO A 252 10.02 0.05 0.99
N THR A 253 8.93 -0.54 0.55
CA THR A 253 8.91 -1.70 -0.35
C THR A 253 8.58 -1.29 -1.78
N ALA A 254 9.14 -2.00 -2.76
CA ALA A 254 8.67 -1.97 -4.14
C ALA A 254 7.38 -2.81 -4.28
N PRO A 255 6.51 -2.60 -5.30
CA PRO A 255 5.22 -3.30 -5.42
C PRO A 255 5.32 -4.83 -5.54
N ASN A 256 6.48 -5.33 -5.98
CA ASN A 256 6.87 -6.74 -6.04
C ASN A 256 7.45 -7.27 -4.71
N VAL A 257 7.31 -6.54 -3.60
CA VAL A 257 7.72 -6.97 -2.25
C VAL A 257 6.57 -6.75 -1.26
N VAL A 258 5.98 -7.86 -0.79
CA VAL A 258 4.84 -7.87 0.13
C VAL A 258 5.26 -8.37 1.50
N GLU A 259 5.23 -7.48 2.49
CA GLU A 259 5.34 -7.82 3.90
C GLU A 259 4.03 -8.48 4.37
N TYR A 260 4.15 -9.57 5.13
CA TYR A 260 3.04 -10.34 5.67
C TYR A 260 3.37 -10.85 7.08
N HIS A 261 2.38 -11.23 7.87
CA HIS A 261 2.60 -11.82 9.20
C HIS A 261 1.49 -12.82 9.59
N ASN A 262 1.71 -13.57 10.66
CA ASN A 262 0.73 -14.44 11.33
C ASN A 262 0.13 -15.60 10.51
N VAL A 263 0.70 -15.97 9.34
CA VAL A 263 0.17 -17.03 8.45
C VAL A 263 0.25 -18.45 9.05
N HIS A 264 0.91 -18.60 10.20
CA HIS A 264 0.92 -19.84 10.97
C HIS A 264 -0.28 -19.96 11.94
N LEU A 265 -1.08 -18.91 12.11
CA LEU A 265 -2.35 -18.97 12.83
C LEU A 265 -3.42 -19.52 11.86
N GLU A 266 -4.12 -20.57 12.26
CA GLU A 266 -5.28 -21.03 11.49
C GLU A 266 -6.39 -19.99 11.59
N ALA A 267 -6.85 -19.50 10.44
CA ALA A 267 -7.90 -18.50 10.39
C ALA A 267 -9.22 -19.11 10.88
N ILE A 268 -9.86 -18.45 11.85
CA ILE A 268 -11.32 -18.55 12.02
C ILE A 268 -11.94 -18.22 10.66
N ASN A 269 -12.96 -18.99 10.22
CA ASN A 269 -13.43 -19.04 8.82
C ASN A 269 -13.88 -17.67 8.26
N TYR A 270 -12.93 -16.89 7.72
CA TYR A 270 -13.19 -15.67 6.97
C TYR A 270 -13.16 -15.97 5.46
N SER A 271 -14.34 -16.07 4.87
CA SER A 271 -14.49 -16.30 3.43
C SER A 271 -14.18 -15.05 2.60
N LEU A 272 -13.42 -15.25 1.52
CA LEU A 272 -13.58 -14.53 0.26
C LEU A 272 -13.27 -13.01 0.22
N PHE A 273 -12.03 -12.61 0.52
CA PHE A 273 -11.51 -11.31 0.01
C PHE A 273 -10.03 -11.31 -0.43
N GLN A 274 -9.13 -11.97 0.31
CA GLN A 274 -7.68 -11.87 0.08
C GLN A 274 -7.13 -12.55 -1.21
N LEU A 275 -7.95 -13.31 -1.96
CA LEU A 275 -7.47 -14.11 -3.10
C LEU A 275 -7.49 -13.40 -4.46
N LEU A 276 -8.22 -12.28 -4.59
CA LEU A 276 -8.37 -11.59 -5.88
C LEU A 276 -7.05 -11.02 -6.44
N ASN A 277 -6.06 -10.76 -5.58
CA ASN A 277 -4.73 -10.27 -5.97
C ASN A 277 -3.73 -11.38 -6.39
N LEU A 278 -4.08 -12.66 -6.25
CA LEU A 278 -3.27 -13.79 -6.74
C LEU A 278 -3.81 -14.38 -8.06
N ALA A 279 -5.13 -14.32 -8.27
CA ALA A 279 -5.77 -14.83 -9.50
C ALA A 279 -5.31 -14.10 -10.78
N SER A 280 -4.86 -12.85 -10.66
CA SER A 280 -4.34 -12.04 -11.78
C SER A 280 -2.97 -12.50 -12.30
N LEU A 281 -2.18 -13.24 -11.51
CA LEU A 281 -0.83 -13.69 -11.88
C LEU A 281 -0.79 -15.01 -12.66
N VAL A 282 -1.89 -15.77 -12.69
CA VAL A 282 -1.94 -17.11 -13.33
C VAL A 282 -2.71 -17.05 -14.65
N SER A 283 -2.24 -16.23 -15.58
CA SER A 283 -2.80 -16.10 -16.93
C SER A 283 -1.72 -16.14 -18.03
N HIS A 284 -1.24 -17.36 -18.36
CA HIS A 284 -0.36 -17.60 -19.50
C HIS A 284 -0.84 -18.77 -20.39
N PRO A 285 -0.83 -18.66 -21.73
CA PRO A 285 -1.82 -19.35 -22.57
C PRO A 285 -1.32 -20.66 -23.24
N HIS A 286 -0.91 -21.67 -22.46
CA HIS A 286 -0.33 -22.91 -23.03
C HIS A 286 -0.96 -24.25 -22.61
N CYS A 287 -2.30 -24.32 -22.53
CA CYS A 287 -3.04 -25.55 -22.81
C CYS A 287 -4.50 -25.31 -23.25
N MET A 288 -4.81 -25.47 -24.54
CA MET A 288 -6.21 -25.52 -25.02
C MET A 288 -6.41 -26.63 -26.05
N ASN A 289 -7.31 -27.56 -25.74
CA ASN A 289 -7.59 -28.73 -26.57
C ASN A 289 -8.66 -28.45 -27.65
N ARG A 290 -8.81 -29.36 -28.62
CA ARG A 290 -9.32 -29.13 -29.99
C ARG A 290 -10.72 -28.51 -30.15
N PHE A 291 -11.54 -28.35 -29.12
CA PHE A 291 -12.84 -27.69 -29.24
C PHE A 291 -12.70 -26.17 -29.46
N VAL A 292 -11.64 -25.55 -28.93
CA VAL A 292 -11.41 -24.10 -29.01
C VAL A 292 -11.16 -23.61 -30.44
N MET A 293 -10.71 -24.47 -31.35
CA MET A 293 -10.22 -24.09 -32.68
C MET A 293 -11.26 -23.34 -33.54
N LYS A 294 -12.56 -23.53 -33.32
CA LYS A 294 -13.61 -22.75 -34.02
C LYS A 294 -13.80 -21.34 -33.46
N CYS A 295 -13.66 -21.15 -32.15
CA CYS A 295 -13.62 -19.83 -31.53
C CYS A 295 -12.29 -19.13 -31.84
N ALA A 296 -11.19 -19.88 -31.93
CA ALA A 296 -9.86 -19.37 -32.24
C ALA A 296 -9.80 -18.70 -33.62
N VAL A 297 -10.54 -19.15 -34.65
CA VAL A 297 -10.58 -18.44 -35.95
C VAL A 297 -11.23 -17.06 -35.82
N VAL A 298 -12.26 -16.90 -34.97
CA VAL A 298 -12.85 -15.59 -34.68
C VAL A 298 -11.91 -14.73 -33.82
N PHE A 299 -11.22 -15.34 -32.85
CA PHE A 299 -10.29 -14.64 -31.95
C PHE A 299 -8.96 -14.25 -32.64
N LEU A 300 -8.50 -15.02 -33.61
CA LEU A 300 -7.32 -14.72 -34.44
C LEU A 300 -7.58 -13.59 -35.45
N LEU A 301 -8.84 -13.25 -35.74
CA LEU A 301 -9.21 -12.01 -36.43
C LEU A 301 -9.11 -10.77 -35.50
N PHE A 302 -8.93 -10.96 -34.19
CA PHE A 302 -8.64 -9.89 -33.22
C PHE A 302 -7.18 -9.89 -32.73
N LEU A 303 -6.47 -11.03 -32.77
CA LEU A 303 -5.03 -11.13 -32.48
C LEU A 303 -4.15 -10.61 -33.63
N GLY A 304 -4.43 -9.37 -34.06
CA GLY A 304 -3.64 -8.59 -35.01
C GLY A 304 -3.54 -7.10 -34.64
N VAL A 305 -4.16 -6.68 -33.52
CA VAL A 305 -4.10 -5.29 -33.04
C VAL A 305 -3.09 -5.19 -31.90
N ALA A 306 -1.85 -4.82 -32.22
CA ALA A 306 -1.01 -4.14 -31.25
C ALA A 306 -1.62 -2.76 -31.02
N ASN A 307 -2.14 -2.49 -29.82
CA ASN A 307 -2.78 -1.21 -29.49
C ASN A 307 -1.72 -0.09 -29.43
N SER A 308 -1.41 0.48 -30.59
CA SER A 308 -0.64 1.71 -30.75
C SER A 308 -1.46 2.89 -30.23
N ALA A 309 -1.49 3.02 -28.90
CA ALA A 309 -2.08 4.16 -28.23
C ALA A 309 -1.49 5.49 -28.75
N LYS A 310 -2.35 6.50 -28.91
CA LYS A 310 -1.98 7.89 -29.17
C LYS A 310 -1.65 8.56 -27.84
N ILE A 311 -0.38 8.80 -27.58
CA ILE A 311 0.12 9.33 -26.31
C ILE A 311 0.56 10.78 -26.48
N PHE A 312 -0.08 11.68 -25.74
CA PHE A 312 0.37 13.06 -25.61
C PHE A 312 1.40 13.17 -24.48
N VAL A 313 2.49 13.91 -24.71
CA VAL A 313 3.52 14.17 -23.70
C VAL A 313 3.79 15.67 -23.63
N PHE A 314 3.75 16.27 -22.44
CA PHE A 314 3.92 17.71 -22.23
C PHE A 314 4.98 18.00 -21.17
N ALA A 315 6.18 18.32 -21.65
CA ALA A 315 7.32 18.75 -20.86
C ALA A 315 7.52 20.25 -21.08
N TYR A 316 6.88 21.08 -20.26
CA TYR A 316 6.83 22.55 -20.44
C TYR A 316 7.88 23.32 -19.64
N ILE A 317 8.76 22.63 -18.89
CA ILE A 317 9.85 23.32 -18.20
C ILE A 317 11.03 23.52 -19.18
N PRO A 318 11.43 24.77 -19.48
CA PRO A 318 12.53 25.08 -20.41
C PRO A 318 13.90 24.81 -19.77
N SER A 319 14.21 23.53 -19.55
CA SER A 319 15.47 23.10 -18.94
C SER A 319 15.90 21.73 -19.47
N ILE A 320 17.10 21.66 -20.02
CA ILE A 320 17.67 20.44 -20.60
C ILE A 320 17.66 19.26 -19.61
N SER A 321 17.83 19.51 -18.30
CA SER A 321 17.79 18.45 -17.29
C SER A 321 16.39 17.86 -17.07
N HIS A 322 15.33 18.69 -17.20
CA HIS A 322 13.94 18.25 -17.15
C HIS A 322 13.59 17.48 -18.44
N GLN A 323 13.90 18.09 -19.58
CA GLN A 323 13.62 17.53 -20.91
C GLN A 323 14.31 16.17 -21.10
N ASN A 324 15.52 15.95 -20.57
CA ASN A 324 16.21 14.66 -20.66
C ASN A 324 15.45 13.48 -20.02
N VAL A 325 14.62 13.72 -19.00
CA VAL A 325 13.78 12.66 -18.40
C VAL A 325 12.64 12.30 -19.34
N PHE A 326 11.91 13.31 -19.85
CA PHE A 326 10.82 13.09 -20.80
C PHE A 326 11.29 12.50 -22.12
N ARG A 327 12.45 12.94 -22.63
CA ARG A 327 13.13 12.41 -23.82
C ARG A 327 13.33 10.90 -23.77
N ALA A 328 13.72 10.35 -22.62
CA ALA A 328 13.81 8.90 -22.44
C ALA A 328 12.42 8.27 -22.61
N ILE A 329 11.42 8.76 -21.87
CA ILE A 329 10.05 8.24 -21.85
C ILE A 329 9.42 8.25 -23.25
N TYR A 330 9.35 9.40 -23.93
CA TYR A 330 8.69 9.48 -25.25
C TYR A 330 9.44 8.70 -26.34
N LYS A 331 10.77 8.59 -26.25
CA LYS A 331 11.54 7.68 -27.11
C LYS A 331 11.22 6.21 -26.84
N GLY A 332 11.13 5.78 -25.58
CA GLY A 332 10.76 4.40 -25.24
C GLY A 332 9.35 4.03 -25.70
N LEU A 333 8.38 4.94 -25.55
CA LEU A 333 7.01 4.74 -26.01
C LEU A 333 6.92 4.64 -27.55
N SER A 334 7.65 5.50 -28.27
CA SER A 334 7.79 5.41 -29.73
C SER A 334 8.46 4.09 -30.15
N LEU A 335 9.52 3.65 -29.47
CA LEU A 335 10.18 2.37 -29.73
C LEU A 335 9.30 1.15 -29.41
N LYS A 336 8.37 1.24 -28.43
CA LYS A 336 7.32 0.23 -28.18
C LYS A 336 6.15 0.31 -29.18
N GLY A 337 6.18 1.23 -30.15
CA GLY A 337 5.25 1.29 -31.29
C GLY A 337 4.04 2.22 -31.11
N HIS A 338 3.99 3.05 -30.07
CA HIS A 338 2.92 4.02 -29.85
C HIS A 338 3.02 5.24 -30.79
N GLU A 339 1.90 5.89 -31.14
CA GLU A 339 1.93 7.21 -31.80
C GLU A 339 2.11 8.26 -30.71
N VAL A 340 3.22 9.01 -30.72
CA VAL A 340 3.57 9.93 -29.62
C VAL A 340 3.65 11.37 -30.12
N VAL A 341 2.91 12.27 -29.47
CA VAL A 341 2.98 13.72 -29.72
C VAL A 341 3.59 14.39 -28.50
N ALA A 342 4.85 14.78 -28.61
CA ALA A 342 5.63 15.37 -27.52
C ALA A 342 5.77 16.89 -27.70
N VAL A 343 5.15 17.67 -26.83
CA VAL A 343 5.43 19.10 -26.66
C VAL A 343 6.64 19.25 -25.74
N THR A 344 7.69 19.89 -26.26
CA THR A 344 9.00 20.00 -25.61
C THR A 344 9.75 21.26 -26.06
N THR A 345 10.56 21.84 -25.18
CA THR A 345 11.46 22.95 -25.52
C THR A 345 12.74 22.50 -26.23
N ASP A 346 13.04 21.20 -26.16
CA ASP A 346 14.29 20.57 -26.58
C ASP A 346 14.00 19.20 -27.23
N PRO A 347 13.54 19.17 -28.50
CA PRO A 347 13.31 17.92 -29.23
C PRO A 347 14.57 17.05 -29.36
N LEU A 348 14.39 15.74 -29.59
CA LEU A 348 15.43 14.78 -29.94
C LEU A 348 15.88 14.90 -31.40
N LEU A 349 14.94 15.21 -32.31
CA LEU A 349 15.12 15.22 -33.76
C LEU A 349 15.60 13.87 -34.34
N ASP A 350 15.28 12.76 -33.66
CA ASP A 350 15.66 11.41 -34.03
C ASP A 350 14.79 10.88 -35.18
N LYS A 351 15.29 11.05 -36.41
CA LYS A 351 14.60 10.65 -37.66
C LYS A 351 14.34 9.15 -37.81
N THR A 352 14.79 8.30 -36.90
CA THR A 352 14.43 6.87 -36.89
C THR A 352 13.02 6.64 -36.31
N LEU A 353 12.53 7.57 -35.49
CA LEU A 353 11.27 7.46 -34.74
C LEU A 353 10.09 8.01 -35.56
N THR A 354 9.71 7.29 -36.62
CA THR A 354 8.65 7.73 -37.58
C THR A 354 7.25 7.93 -36.98
N ASN A 355 7.02 7.45 -35.76
CA ASN A 355 5.80 7.58 -34.97
C ASN A 355 5.90 8.63 -33.83
N LEU A 356 6.98 9.41 -33.77
CA LEU A 356 7.17 10.51 -32.83
C LEU A 356 7.00 11.86 -33.54
N THR A 357 6.05 12.68 -33.09
CA THR A 357 5.86 14.07 -33.50
C THR A 357 6.31 15.00 -32.37
N GLU A 358 7.36 15.80 -32.62
CA GLU A 358 7.91 16.72 -31.62
C GLU A 358 7.48 18.17 -31.90
N ILE A 359 6.65 18.73 -31.03
CA ILE A 359 6.16 20.11 -31.11
C ILE A 359 7.12 21.00 -30.29
N ASN A 360 7.95 21.75 -31.01
CA ASN A 360 9.05 22.52 -30.43
C ASN A 360 8.59 23.87 -29.87
N VAL A 361 8.29 23.93 -28.58
CA VAL A 361 7.80 25.13 -27.86
C VAL A 361 8.92 25.95 -27.23
N LYS A 362 10.05 26.11 -27.94
CA LYS A 362 11.26 26.83 -27.46
C LYS A 362 11.01 28.25 -26.90
N VAL A 363 9.86 28.87 -27.19
CA VAL A 363 9.41 30.13 -26.57
C VAL A 363 9.40 30.09 -25.04
N GLY A 364 9.28 28.93 -24.40
CA GLY A 364 9.44 28.79 -22.95
C GLY A 364 10.75 29.37 -22.40
N TYR A 365 11.83 29.29 -23.17
CA TYR A 365 13.14 29.89 -22.82
C TYR A 365 13.13 31.42 -22.68
N GLU A 366 12.07 32.11 -23.12
CA GLU A 366 11.90 33.54 -22.85
C GLU A 366 11.71 33.82 -21.34
N VAL A 367 11.36 32.82 -20.51
CA VAL A 367 11.33 32.94 -19.04
C VAL A 367 12.64 33.48 -18.46
N PHE A 368 13.78 33.09 -19.01
CA PHE A 368 15.12 33.49 -18.55
C PHE A 368 15.45 34.97 -18.83
N LYS A 369 14.64 35.67 -19.66
CA LYS A 369 14.76 37.13 -19.84
C LYS A 369 14.02 37.92 -18.77
N LYS A 370 13.05 37.31 -18.09
CA LYS A 370 12.20 37.92 -17.05
C LYS A 370 12.61 37.50 -15.63
N TYR A 371 13.09 36.27 -15.45
CA TYR A 371 13.52 35.72 -14.18
C TYR A 371 15.01 35.36 -14.23
N ASP A 372 15.82 36.00 -13.37
CA ASP A 372 17.25 35.68 -13.24
C ASP A 372 17.48 34.50 -12.30
N TYR A 373 17.81 33.34 -12.88
CA TYR A 373 18.13 32.12 -12.14
C TYR A 373 19.57 32.08 -11.59
N SER A 374 20.44 33.06 -11.91
CA SER A 374 21.80 33.10 -11.36
C SER A 374 21.82 33.38 -9.86
N HIS A 375 20.84 34.13 -9.35
CA HIS A 375 20.62 34.33 -7.92
C HIS A 375 20.17 33.04 -7.20
N PHE A 376 19.33 32.21 -7.83
CA PHE A 376 18.83 30.95 -7.26
C PHE A 376 19.95 29.94 -6.96
N ARG A 377 21.11 30.06 -7.62
CA ARG A 377 22.30 29.22 -7.40
C ARG A 377 23.29 29.83 -6.39
N LYS A 378 23.00 31.03 -5.85
CA LYS A 378 23.82 31.75 -4.86
C LYS A 378 23.09 31.93 -3.53
N SER A 379 21.77 32.08 -3.55
CA SER A 379 20.96 31.68 -2.40
C SER A 379 21.10 30.17 -2.24
N VAL A 380 21.49 29.71 -1.05
CA VAL A 380 21.03 28.39 -0.58
C VAL A 380 19.49 28.44 -0.58
N MET A 381 18.81 27.30 -0.73
CA MET A 381 17.36 27.24 -1.01
C MET A 381 16.50 27.65 0.21
N GLY A 382 16.63 28.86 0.73
CA GLY A 382 16.25 29.20 2.11
C GLY A 382 15.01 30.04 2.34
N SER A 383 14.14 30.25 1.33
CA SER A 383 12.95 31.06 1.57
C SER A 383 11.77 30.80 0.65
N PHE A 384 10.58 30.98 1.24
CA PHE A 384 9.30 31.11 0.52
C PHE A 384 9.39 32.02 -0.70
N ASN A 385 10.13 33.14 -0.63
CA ASN A 385 10.21 34.12 -1.71
C ASN A 385 10.98 33.59 -2.94
N VAL A 386 11.79 32.54 -2.77
CA VAL A 386 12.40 31.77 -3.86
C VAL A 386 11.38 30.80 -4.45
N ALA A 387 10.63 30.08 -3.61
CA ALA A 387 9.55 29.17 -4.05
C ALA A 387 8.45 29.89 -4.85
N GLU A 388 7.96 31.03 -4.35
CA GLU A 388 6.98 31.88 -5.05
C GLU A 388 7.48 32.30 -6.43
N LYS A 389 8.73 32.78 -6.52
CA LYS A 389 9.33 33.18 -7.82
C LYS A 389 9.55 32.00 -8.77
N PHE A 390 9.92 30.83 -8.26
CA PHE A 390 10.09 29.61 -9.05
C PHE A 390 8.73 29.13 -9.62
N PHE A 391 7.69 29.18 -8.81
CA PHE A 391 6.33 28.85 -9.22
C PHE A 391 5.78 29.86 -10.23
N GLU A 392 5.95 31.16 -9.99
CA GLU A 392 5.56 32.22 -10.93
C GLU A 392 6.34 32.14 -12.26
N SER A 393 7.62 31.73 -12.24
CA SER A 393 8.41 31.57 -13.46
C SER A 393 7.96 30.36 -14.28
N PHE A 394 7.62 29.24 -13.64
CA PHE A 394 7.03 28.07 -14.31
C PHE A 394 5.62 28.34 -14.84
N MET A 395 4.77 29.07 -14.11
CA MET A 395 3.49 29.57 -14.64
C MET A 395 3.69 30.47 -15.86
N TYR A 396 4.72 31.31 -15.86
CA TYR A 396 5.01 32.19 -17.01
C TYR A 396 5.58 31.44 -18.22
N ALA A 397 6.41 30.40 -18.01
CA ALA A 397 6.84 29.51 -19.08
C ALA A 397 5.65 28.76 -19.71
N LEU A 398 4.79 28.16 -18.87
CA LEU A 398 3.57 27.49 -19.30
C LEU A 398 2.63 28.44 -20.08
N ASP A 399 2.44 29.67 -19.60
CA ASP A 399 1.63 30.70 -20.28
C ASP A 399 2.19 31.07 -21.67
N LEU A 400 3.51 31.22 -21.79
CA LEU A 400 4.20 31.49 -23.06
C LEU A 400 4.04 30.32 -24.04
N GLU A 401 4.25 29.09 -23.58
CA GLU A 401 4.15 27.90 -24.42
C GLU A 401 2.71 27.60 -24.84
N MET A 402 1.74 27.71 -23.94
CA MET A 402 0.32 27.56 -24.27
C MET A 402 -0.18 28.65 -25.23
N LYS A 403 0.45 29.84 -25.27
CA LYS A 403 0.17 30.92 -26.22
C LYS A 403 0.94 30.80 -27.55
N SER A 404 1.85 29.83 -27.69
CA SER A 404 2.55 29.57 -28.96
C SER A 404 1.56 29.17 -30.05
N THR A 405 1.86 29.48 -31.31
CA THR A 405 1.00 29.09 -32.44
C THR A 405 0.93 27.57 -32.52
N GLU A 406 2.07 26.93 -32.29
CA GLU A 406 2.33 25.51 -32.26
C GLU A 406 1.41 24.77 -31.26
N PHE A 407 1.26 25.30 -30.04
CA PHE A 407 0.35 24.73 -29.04
C PHE A 407 -1.12 25.09 -29.31
N GLN A 408 -1.41 26.27 -29.87
CA GLN A 408 -2.77 26.66 -30.26
C GLN A 408 -3.31 25.82 -31.45
N GLU A 409 -2.46 25.34 -32.36
CA GLU A 409 -2.85 24.36 -33.38
C GLU A 409 -3.14 22.98 -32.76
N LEU A 410 -2.32 22.51 -31.82
CA LEU A 410 -2.56 21.25 -31.07
C LEU A 410 -3.91 21.27 -30.34
N LEU A 411 -4.29 22.39 -29.72
CA LEU A 411 -5.58 22.53 -29.02
C LEU A 411 -6.81 22.40 -29.94
N LYS A 412 -6.65 22.41 -31.27
CA LYS A 412 -7.74 22.16 -32.23
C LYS A 412 -8.04 20.66 -32.43
N TYR A 413 -7.20 19.76 -31.90
CA TYR A 413 -7.42 18.32 -32.01
C TYR A 413 -8.71 17.91 -31.27
N PRO A 414 -9.42 16.85 -31.71
CA PRO A 414 -10.62 16.34 -31.05
C PRO A 414 -10.46 16.09 -29.55
N GLU A 415 -11.57 16.11 -28.79
CA GLU A 415 -11.54 15.84 -27.34
C GLU A 415 -11.24 14.36 -27.00
N ASP A 416 -11.25 13.48 -27.99
CA ASP A 416 -11.02 12.03 -27.92
C ASP A 416 -9.77 11.59 -28.72
N TYR A 417 -8.89 12.53 -29.11
CA TYR A 417 -7.74 12.21 -29.98
C TYR A 417 -6.63 11.37 -29.31
N PHE A 418 -6.47 11.46 -27.99
CA PHE A 418 -5.39 10.82 -27.25
C PHE A 418 -5.92 9.76 -26.27
N ASP A 419 -5.27 8.60 -26.23
CA ASP A 419 -5.59 7.52 -25.27
C ASP A 419 -4.94 7.74 -23.89
N LEU A 420 -3.84 8.50 -23.85
CA LEU A 420 -3.06 8.77 -22.65
C LEU A 420 -2.36 10.13 -22.74
N LEU A 421 -2.33 10.86 -21.62
CA LEU A 421 -1.57 12.10 -21.44
C LEU A 421 -0.44 11.87 -20.43
N ILE A 422 0.75 12.43 -20.65
CA ILE A 422 1.87 12.42 -19.70
C ILE A 422 2.36 13.85 -19.53
N VAL A 423 2.17 14.45 -18.35
CA VAL A 423 2.32 15.90 -18.12
C VAL A 423 3.29 16.17 -16.97
N GLU A 424 4.13 17.20 -17.09
CA GLU A 424 5.10 17.58 -16.08
C GLU A 424 4.46 18.13 -14.78
N LEU A 425 4.80 17.52 -13.64
CA LEU A 425 4.17 17.78 -12.34
C LEU A 425 4.85 18.95 -11.59
N HIS A 426 4.65 20.18 -12.07
CA HIS A 426 5.01 21.38 -11.30
C HIS A 426 3.95 22.50 -11.31
N GLN A 427 2.99 22.48 -12.23
CA GLN A 427 1.94 23.50 -12.34
C GLN A 427 0.56 22.87 -12.55
N PRO A 428 -0.37 22.97 -11.57
CA PRO A 428 -1.73 22.43 -11.72
C PRO A 428 -2.50 23.00 -12.92
N ALA A 429 -2.14 24.19 -13.40
CA ALA A 429 -2.71 24.77 -14.62
C ALA A 429 -2.47 23.89 -15.87
N ALA A 430 -1.35 23.16 -15.94
CA ALA A 430 -1.07 22.24 -17.04
C ALA A 430 -2.10 21.08 -17.12
N PHE A 431 -2.74 20.72 -16.00
CA PHE A 431 -3.77 19.68 -15.94
C PHE A 431 -5.10 20.10 -16.57
N GLY A 432 -5.28 21.38 -16.92
CA GLY A 432 -6.36 21.81 -17.82
C GLY A 432 -6.35 21.06 -19.16
N ILE A 433 -5.20 20.51 -19.57
CA ILE A 433 -5.08 19.69 -20.78
C ILE A 433 -5.86 18.36 -20.68
N GLN A 434 -6.02 17.79 -19.48
CA GLN A 434 -6.90 16.63 -19.25
C GLN A 434 -8.36 17.01 -19.48
N HIS A 435 -8.78 18.23 -19.10
CA HIS A 435 -10.14 18.68 -19.39
C HIS A 435 -10.40 18.87 -20.90
N LYS A 436 -9.37 19.21 -21.70
CA LYS A 436 -9.47 19.37 -23.16
C LYS A 436 -9.46 18.05 -23.94
N PHE A 437 -8.73 17.03 -23.47
CA PHE A 437 -8.55 15.75 -24.19
C PHE A 437 -9.18 14.54 -23.49
N LYS A 438 -9.96 14.76 -22.41
CA LYS A 438 -10.79 13.78 -21.66
C LYS A 438 -10.13 12.46 -21.25
N ALA A 439 -8.83 12.34 -21.45
CA ALA A 439 -8.08 11.09 -21.39
C ALA A 439 -7.42 10.88 -20.03
N PRO A 440 -7.08 9.62 -19.68
CA PRO A 440 -6.19 9.28 -18.57
C PRO A 440 -4.90 10.09 -18.60
N MET A 441 -4.42 10.52 -17.43
CA MET A 441 -3.25 11.40 -17.31
C MET A 441 -2.27 10.90 -16.25
N ILE A 442 -1.02 10.72 -16.66
CA ILE A 442 0.13 10.52 -15.78
C ILE A 442 0.75 11.89 -15.49
N ALA A 443 0.92 12.21 -14.21
CA ALA A 443 1.69 13.37 -13.77
C ALA A 443 3.11 12.91 -13.40
N LEU A 444 4.14 13.46 -14.06
CA LEU A 444 5.54 13.06 -13.86
C LEU A 444 6.37 14.21 -13.30
N SER A 445 6.97 14.02 -12.13
CA SER A 445 7.89 15.00 -11.52
C SER A 445 9.33 14.71 -11.91
N THR A 446 9.99 15.72 -12.48
CA THR A 446 11.41 15.73 -12.88
C THR A 446 12.35 16.28 -11.80
N LEU A 447 11.77 16.75 -10.70
CA LEU A 447 12.45 17.27 -9.51
C LEU A 447 11.74 16.71 -8.26
N GLY A 448 12.25 17.02 -7.07
CA GLY A 448 11.44 16.92 -5.85
C GLY A 448 10.14 17.73 -6.03
N CYS A 449 9.04 17.25 -5.47
CA CYS A 449 7.73 17.86 -5.64
C CYS A 449 7.45 18.84 -4.48
N LEU A 450 6.95 20.04 -4.80
CA LEU A 450 6.46 21.02 -3.80
C LEU A 450 5.50 20.31 -2.83
N ILE A 451 5.61 20.56 -1.52
CA ILE A 451 5.00 19.68 -0.50
C ILE A 451 3.46 19.58 -0.62
N ASN A 452 2.82 20.61 -1.18
CA ASN A 452 1.37 20.68 -1.43
C ASN A 452 0.91 20.13 -2.81
N LEU A 453 1.81 19.70 -3.70
CA LEU A 453 1.44 19.09 -4.97
C LEU A 453 1.06 17.59 -4.83
N PRO A 454 1.80 16.75 -4.08
CA PRO A 454 1.43 15.34 -3.88
C PRO A 454 0.07 15.13 -3.20
N SER A 455 -0.40 16.08 -2.39
CA SER A 455 -1.70 15.96 -1.70
C SER A 455 -2.90 16.05 -2.64
N PHE A 456 -2.77 16.68 -3.81
CA PHE A 456 -3.79 16.60 -4.88
C PHE A 456 -3.98 15.16 -5.40
N PHE A 457 -2.97 14.30 -5.25
CA PHE A 457 -3.01 12.87 -5.59
C PHE A 457 -3.29 11.97 -4.36
N GLY A 458 -3.77 12.54 -3.26
CA GLY A 458 -4.04 11.82 -2.02
C GLY A 458 -2.79 11.44 -1.21
N SER A 459 -1.58 11.87 -1.62
CA SER A 459 -0.37 11.63 -0.84
C SER A 459 -0.38 12.41 0.48
N SER A 460 0.36 11.91 1.46
CA SER A 460 0.40 12.44 2.82
C SER A 460 1.77 13.00 3.16
N ILE A 461 1.78 14.22 3.68
CA ILE A 461 2.97 15.06 3.82
C ILE A 461 3.00 15.73 5.20
N HIS A 462 4.17 15.73 5.84
CA HIS A 462 4.38 16.17 7.22
C HIS A 462 5.65 17.03 7.24
N PRO A 463 5.61 18.36 7.53
CA PRO A 463 6.70 19.30 7.23
C PRO A 463 7.96 19.19 8.11
N ILE A 464 7.76 19.08 9.44
CA ILE A 464 8.49 18.07 10.21
C ILE A 464 7.70 16.80 9.92
N LEU A 465 8.18 15.67 9.41
CA LEU A 465 9.55 15.20 9.20
C LEU A 465 10.19 15.59 7.85
N TYR A 466 9.40 15.83 6.80
CA TYR A 466 9.83 16.04 5.41
C TYR A 466 9.89 17.54 5.07
N PRO A 467 11.08 18.17 5.02
CA PRO A 467 11.17 19.60 4.72
C PRO A 467 10.72 19.90 3.29
N GLU A 468 10.06 21.05 3.11
CA GLU A 468 9.80 21.62 1.79
C GLU A 468 11.13 21.85 1.03
N MET A 469 11.15 21.53 -0.25
CA MET A 469 12.36 21.51 -1.10
C MET A 469 13.03 22.88 -1.25
N PHE A 470 12.29 23.96 -0.97
CA PHE A 470 12.75 25.35 -0.96
C PHE A 470 12.98 25.90 0.46
N THR A 471 13.39 25.02 1.38
CA THR A 471 14.00 25.38 2.67
C THR A 471 15.45 24.91 2.72
N ASP A 472 16.35 25.65 3.40
CA ASP A 472 17.80 25.36 3.46
C ASP A 472 18.12 23.96 4.05
N LEU A 473 17.09 23.34 4.63
CA LEU A 473 17.04 22.05 5.29
C LEU A 473 16.89 20.87 4.32
N ALA A 474 16.83 21.13 3.01
CA ALA A 474 16.88 20.10 1.97
C ALA A 474 18.20 19.29 1.99
N SER A 475 19.29 19.87 2.53
CA SER A 475 20.54 19.15 2.76
C SER A 475 20.55 18.39 4.10
N TYR A 476 19.99 17.18 4.08
CA TYR A 476 20.36 16.02 4.91
C TYR A 476 21.09 16.28 6.25
N ASP A 477 20.33 16.42 7.34
CA ASP A 477 20.66 15.74 8.60
C ASP A 477 19.37 15.33 9.36
N SER A 478 19.49 14.23 10.08
CA SER A 478 18.58 13.70 11.10
C SER A 478 18.29 14.66 12.25
N GLU A 479 19.25 15.53 12.62
CA GLU A 479 19.19 16.34 13.85
C GLU A 479 18.71 17.80 13.65
N ARG A 480 17.69 18.01 12.79
CA ARG A 480 17.05 19.34 12.65
C ARG A 480 16.66 19.91 14.02
N THR A 481 17.15 21.11 14.32
CA THR A 481 16.88 21.86 15.55
C THR A 481 15.40 22.27 15.65
N MET A 482 14.98 22.74 16.83
CA MET A 482 13.60 23.20 17.02
C MET A 482 13.27 24.44 16.16
N VAL A 483 14.25 25.32 15.90
CA VAL A 483 14.07 26.52 15.06
C VAL A 483 13.79 26.11 13.62
N GLU A 484 14.64 25.26 13.04
CA GLU A 484 14.51 24.76 11.67
C GLU A 484 13.21 23.97 11.45
N LYS A 485 12.75 23.24 12.48
CA LYS A 485 11.45 22.57 12.50
C LYS A 485 10.28 23.57 12.47
N ILE A 486 10.38 24.68 13.22
CA ILE A 486 9.40 25.78 13.21
C ILE A 486 9.41 26.53 11.86
N GLU A 487 10.58 26.81 11.29
CA GLU A 487 10.72 27.49 10.00
C GLU A 487 10.18 26.65 8.83
N SER A 488 10.44 25.34 8.85
CA SER A 488 9.91 24.38 7.89
C SER A 488 8.37 24.27 7.97
N LEU A 489 7.82 24.25 9.19
CA LEU A 489 6.38 24.30 9.44
C LEU A 489 5.76 25.64 8.99
N TYR A 490 6.38 26.77 9.35
CA TYR A 490 5.93 28.11 8.95
C TYR A 490 5.95 28.31 7.44
N THR A 491 7.02 27.89 6.75
CA THR A 491 7.11 27.95 5.29
C THR A 491 6.02 27.11 4.63
N THR A 492 5.79 25.89 5.12
CA THR A 492 4.73 25.00 4.61
C THR A 492 3.33 25.60 4.81
N ILE A 493 3.05 26.12 6.00
CA ILE A 493 1.78 26.80 6.31
C ILE A 493 1.59 28.02 5.39
N ARG A 494 2.61 28.87 5.26
CA ARG A 494 2.57 30.05 4.38
C ARG A 494 2.35 29.66 2.91
N MET A 495 2.94 28.56 2.44
CA MET A 495 2.71 28.03 1.09
C MET A 495 1.31 27.44 0.91
N TRP A 496 0.76 26.76 1.93
CA TRP A 496 -0.62 26.28 1.89
C TRP A 496 -1.62 27.44 1.84
N PHE A 497 -1.45 28.47 2.67
CA PHE A 497 -2.26 29.69 2.62
C PHE A 497 -2.12 30.43 1.27
N TRP A 498 -0.90 30.54 0.75
CA TRP A 498 -0.65 31.17 -0.55
C TRP A 498 -1.32 30.41 -1.69
N MET A 499 -1.17 29.09 -1.76
CA MET A 499 -1.85 28.27 -2.77
C MET A 499 -3.38 28.35 -2.62
N LYS A 500 -3.92 28.19 -1.41
CA LYS A 500 -5.37 28.24 -1.20
C LYS A 500 -5.96 29.61 -1.56
N TYR A 501 -5.38 30.71 -1.08
CA TYR A 501 -6.02 32.03 -1.20
C TYR A 501 -5.54 32.89 -2.39
N LYS A 502 -4.39 32.58 -3.02
CA LYS A 502 -3.88 33.27 -4.24
C LYS A 502 -4.13 32.46 -5.52
N LEU A 503 -4.27 31.13 -5.45
CA LEU A 503 -4.37 30.26 -6.63
C LEU A 503 -5.65 29.40 -6.70
N PHE A 504 -6.17 28.90 -5.57
CA PHE A 504 -7.29 27.93 -5.53
C PHE A 504 -8.39 28.31 -4.51
N PRO A 505 -9.00 29.50 -4.60
CA PRO A 505 -9.90 30.02 -3.56
C PRO A 505 -11.17 29.18 -3.34
N ASP A 506 -11.65 28.49 -4.37
CA ASP A 506 -12.97 27.83 -4.40
C ASP A 506 -12.96 26.34 -4.00
N ALA A 507 -11.85 25.83 -3.43
CA ALA A 507 -11.69 24.41 -3.09
C ALA A 507 -12.32 24.04 -1.71
N ASP A 508 -13.44 23.32 -1.75
CA ASP A 508 -14.11 22.71 -0.57
C ASP A 508 -13.66 21.25 -0.31
N LEU A 509 -13.76 20.78 0.94
CA LEU A 509 -13.13 19.54 1.44
C LEU A 509 -14.08 18.71 2.33
N ASN A 510 -15.20 18.21 1.79
CA ASN A 510 -16.29 17.57 2.55
C ASN A 510 -16.40 16.04 2.37
N ALA A 511 -15.32 15.33 2.74
CA ALA A 511 -15.04 13.91 2.50
C ALA A 511 -16.15 12.86 2.79
N ARG A 512 -17.12 13.13 3.70
CA ARG A 512 -18.21 12.17 3.99
C ARG A 512 -19.29 12.13 2.89
N ARG A 513 -19.49 13.22 2.15
CA ARG A 513 -20.49 13.28 1.07
C ARG A 513 -20.06 12.42 -0.13
N ASP A 514 -18.76 12.22 -0.33
CA ASP A 514 -18.22 11.59 -1.54
C ASP A 514 -18.44 10.08 -1.58
N LEU A 515 -18.37 9.36 -0.46
CA LEU A 515 -18.69 7.92 -0.41
C LEU A 515 -20.16 7.64 -0.75
N VAL A 516 -21.08 8.43 -0.20
CA VAL A 516 -22.53 8.30 -0.44
C VAL A 516 -22.88 8.62 -1.89
N LYS A 517 -22.27 9.68 -2.45
CA LYS A 517 -22.34 10.00 -3.89
C LYS A 517 -21.88 8.84 -4.74
N GLU A 518 -20.71 8.29 -4.44
CA GLU A 518 -20.08 7.24 -5.26
C GLU A 518 -20.90 5.94 -5.28
N LEU A 519 -21.49 5.54 -4.15
CA LEU A 519 -22.43 4.42 -4.10
C LEU A 519 -23.68 4.67 -4.97
N SER A 520 -24.27 5.86 -4.88
CA SER A 520 -25.44 6.23 -5.70
C SER A 520 -25.10 6.30 -7.20
N LEU A 521 -23.93 6.83 -7.56
CA LEU A 521 -23.44 6.90 -8.94
C LEU A 521 -23.12 5.52 -9.54
N ARG A 522 -22.70 4.56 -8.72
CA ARG A 522 -22.55 3.13 -9.11
C ARG A 522 -23.88 2.39 -9.22
N GLY A 523 -25.00 3.06 -8.93
CA GLY A 523 -26.36 2.54 -9.09
C GLY A 523 -26.95 1.87 -7.87
N HIS A 524 -26.26 1.86 -6.72
CA HIS A 524 -26.84 1.34 -5.47
C HIS A 524 -27.99 2.25 -4.99
N GLU A 525 -29.06 1.66 -4.45
CA GLU A 525 -30.08 2.40 -3.71
C GLU A 525 -29.57 2.69 -2.30
N VAL A 526 -29.53 3.98 -1.93
CA VAL A 526 -28.90 4.44 -0.68
C VAL A 526 -29.91 5.27 0.12
N THR A 527 -30.22 4.84 1.35
CA THR A 527 -30.87 5.71 2.34
C THR A 527 -29.80 6.35 3.20
N PHE A 528 -29.72 7.69 3.23
CA PHE A 528 -28.70 8.43 3.97
C PHE A 528 -29.35 9.32 5.03
N ILE A 529 -29.24 8.91 6.30
CA ILE A 529 -29.62 9.72 7.46
C ILE A 529 -28.46 10.68 7.77
N THR A 530 -28.71 11.99 7.71
CA THR A 530 -27.64 13.00 7.76
C THR A 530 -28.12 14.32 8.36
N THR A 531 -27.23 15.02 9.07
CA THR A 531 -27.44 16.42 9.49
C THR A 531 -27.13 17.44 8.39
N ASN A 532 -26.61 16.98 7.25
CA ASN A 532 -26.22 17.80 6.10
C ASN A 532 -26.54 17.04 4.80
N PRO A 533 -27.75 17.19 4.23
CA PRO A 533 -28.10 16.65 2.92
C PRO A 533 -27.15 17.10 1.79
N ILE A 534 -27.14 16.37 0.69
CA ILE A 534 -26.33 16.59 -0.51
C ILE A 534 -27.08 17.40 -1.55
N GLU A 535 -28.40 17.18 -1.69
CA GLU A 535 -29.33 17.93 -2.57
C GLU A 535 -28.96 17.94 -4.07
N ASP A 536 -28.16 16.97 -4.52
CA ASP A 536 -27.73 16.87 -5.92
C ASP A 536 -28.78 16.14 -6.79
N PRO A 537 -29.45 16.82 -7.75
CA PRO A 537 -30.54 16.25 -8.53
C PRO A 537 -30.12 15.13 -9.50
N ASN A 538 -28.82 14.86 -9.64
CA ASN A 538 -28.32 13.75 -10.44
C ASN A 538 -28.36 12.40 -9.69
N LEU A 539 -28.38 12.41 -8.35
CA LEU A 539 -28.27 11.23 -7.50
C LEU A 539 -29.63 10.54 -7.29
N LYS A 540 -30.24 10.06 -8.38
CA LYS A 540 -31.62 9.53 -8.39
C LYS A 540 -31.86 8.33 -7.47
N ASN A 541 -30.81 7.60 -7.09
CA ASN A 541 -30.89 6.44 -6.22
C ASN A 541 -30.57 6.78 -4.75
N LEU A 542 -30.36 8.06 -4.41
CA LEU A 542 -30.11 8.55 -3.06
C LEU A 542 -31.41 9.09 -2.44
N SER A 543 -31.81 8.53 -1.30
CA SER A 543 -32.89 9.04 -0.45
C SER A 543 -32.29 9.62 0.83
N GLU A 544 -32.31 10.94 0.96
CA GLU A 544 -31.75 11.64 2.12
C GLU A 544 -32.81 11.90 3.20
N ILE A 545 -32.46 11.66 4.45
CA ILE A 545 -33.29 11.95 5.63
C ILE A 545 -32.55 12.99 6.46
N ASP A 546 -33.08 14.22 6.48
CA ASP A 546 -32.49 15.30 7.27
C ASP A 546 -32.79 15.12 8.76
N VAL A 547 -31.72 15.01 9.54
CA VAL A 547 -31.75 15.02 11.01
C VAL A 547 -31.01 16.21 11.59
N SER A 548 -30.90 17.32 10.84
CA SER A 548 -30.32 18.61 11.27
C SER A 548 -30.78 19.11 12.65
N VAL A 549 -31.96 18.68 13.11
CA VAL A 549 -32.45 18.85 14.50
C VAL A 549 -31.42 18.42 15.57
N ALA A 550 -30.53 17.46 15.28
CA ALA A 550 -29.44 17.06 16.16
C ALA A 550 -28.44 18.21 16.47
N TYR A 551 -28.34 19.24 15.62
CA TYR A 551 -27.52 20.43 15.89
C TYR A 551 -27.92 21.16 17.19
N GLN A 552 -29.14 20.98 17.70
CA GLN A 552 -29.51 21.55 19.01
C GLN A 552 -28.66 20.99 20.17
N ILE A 553 -28.12 19.77 20.04
CA ILE A 553 -27.25 19.15 21.05
C ILE A 553 -25.88 19.85 21.12
N PHE A 554 -25.36 20.36 20.00
CA PHE A 554 -24.14 21.17 19.97
C PHE A 554 -24.28 22.50 20.74
N ASN A 555 -25.51 22.99 20.95
CA ASN A 555 -25.78 24.17 21.79
C ASN A 555 -25.96 23.83 23.28
N LYS A 556 -26.16 22.55 23.63
CA LYS A 556 -26.28 22.05 25.02
C LYS A 556 -24.91 21.76 25.64
N TYR A 557 -23.92 21.40 24.84
CA TYR A 557 -22.63 20.86 25.27
C TYR A 557 -21.45 21.72 24.80
N ASP A 558 -20.52 22.07 25.70
CA ASP A 558 -19.25 22.71 25.33
C ASP A 558 -18.36 21.70 24.60
N ILE A 559 -18.38 21.72 23.26
CA ILE A 559 -17.53 20.87 22.42
C ILE A 559 -16.03 21.06 22.67
N SER A 560 -15.60 22.14 23.33
CA SER A 560 -14.21 22.31 23.75
C SER A 560 -13.79 21.31 24.84
N MET A 561 -14.73 20.61 25.48
CA MET A 561 -14.49 19.49 26.40
C MET A 561 -13.88 18.26 25.72
N ALA A 562 -14.04 18.10 24.39
CA ALA A 562 -13.41 17.03 23.62
C ALA A 562 -11.93 17.28 23.30
N ASN A 563 -11.34 18.42 23.72
CA ASN A 563 -9.92 18.69 23.51
C ASN A 563 -9.05 17.80 24.42
N ARG A 564 -8.17 16.99 23.79
CA ARG A 564 -7.17 16.14 24.47
C ARG A 564 -6.40 16.88 25.57
N GLY A 565 -6.17 16.22 26.70
CA GLY A 565 -5.39 16.72 27.83
C GLY A 565 -5.99 17.89 28.62
N LYS A 566 -7.00 18.60 28.10
CA LYS A 566 -7.56 19.82 28.73
C LYS A 566 -8.46 19.53 29.94
N TYR A 567 -9.05 18.33 30.05
CA TYR A 567 -10.00 17.95 31.09
C TYR A 567 -9.72 16.55 31.64
N GLY A 568 -10.12 16.33 32.89
CA GLY A 568 -9.95 15.04 33.56
C GLY A 568 -10.77 13.92 32.92
N LEU A 569 -10.15 12.73 32.82
CA LEU A 569 -10.65 11.56 32.10
C LEU A 569 -12.14 11.24 32.31
N ILE A 570 -12.59 11.17 33.57
CA ILE A 570 -13.98 10.83 33.95
C ILE A 570 -14.99 11.86 33.40
N TYR A 571 -14.60 13.13 33.27
CA TYR A 571 -15.44 14.17 32.68
C TYR A 571 -15.52 14.03 31.16
N VAL A 572 -14.40 13.76 30.49
CA VAL A 572 -14.36 13.59 29.01
C VAL A 572 -15.17 12.37 28.57
N SER A 573 -15.12 11.27 29.33
CA SER A 573 -15.87 10.04 29.03
C SER A 573 -17.38 10.24 29.17
N THR A 574 -17.80 10.79 30.32
CA THR A 574 -19.21 11.10 30.59
C THR A 574 -19.75 12.10 29.54
N PHE A 575 -18.96 13.12 29.19
CA PHE A 575 -19.28 14.05 28.11
C PHE A 575 -19.50 13.34 26.76
N ILE A 576 -18.57 12.49 26.33
CA ILE A 576 -18.66 11.79 25.02
C ILE A 576 -19.88 10.86 24.99
N HIS A 577 -20.09 10.04 26.02
CA HIS A 577 -21.25 9.14 26.13
C HIS A 577 -22.57 9.93 26.11
N ASP A 578 -22.72 10.93 26.99
CA ASP A 578 -23.97 11.67 27.11
C ASP A 578 -24.28 12.49 25.86
N PHE A 579 -23.26 13.09 25.22
CA PHE A 579 -23.42 13.80 23.94
C PHE A 579 -23.89 12.88 22.81
N ASN A 580 -23.25 11.71 22.67
CA ASN A 580 -23.59 10.74 21.62
C ASN A 580 -25.01 10.21 21.83
N ARG A 581 -25.33 9.84 23.07
CA ARG A 581 -26.66 9.33 23.46
C ARG A 581 -27.76 10.38 23.26
N ASP A 582 -27.53 11.64 23.59
CA ASP A 582 -28.51 12.71 23.36
C ASP A 582 -28.72 13.00 21.86
N ALA A 583 -27.66 12.98 21.05
CA ALA A 583 -27.76 13.11 19.60
C ALA A 583 -28.62 11.98 19.00
N ILE A 584 -28.26 10.72 19.24
CA ILE A 584 -29.04 9.56 18.79
C ILE A 584 -30.48 9.58 19.35
N THR A 585 -30.67 10.05 20.59
CA THR A 585 -32.01 10.23 21.19
C THR A 585 -32.88 11.24 20.43
N VAL A 586 -32.29 12.28 19.86
CA VAL A 586 -33.00 13.26 19.03
C VAL A 586 -33.26 12.72 17.62
N GLU A 587 -32.25 12.13 16.99
CA GLU A 587 -32.32 11.57 15.64
C GLU A 587 -33.35 10.44 15.54
N MET A 588 -33.29 9.46 16.46
CA MET A 588 -34.23 8.33 16.53
C MET A 588 -35.68 8.74 16.81
N LYS A 589 -35.93 9.95 17.33
CA LYS A 589 -37.29 10.48 17.56
C LYS A 589 -37.85 11.23 16.36
N THR A 590 -37.06 11.48 15.31
CA THR A 590 -37.60 12.05 14.08
C THR A 590 -38.55 11.07 13.42
N LYS A 591 -39.62 11.59 12.81
CA LYS A 591 -40.67 10.77 12.19
C LYS A 591 -40.08 9.88 11.09
N ASP A 592 -39.18 10.39 10.28
CA ASP A 592 -38.73 9.71 9.07
C ASP A 592 -37.69 8.62 9.38
N VAL A 593 -36.87 8.78 10.43
CA VAL A 593 -36.10 7.66 11.01
C VAL A 593 -37.02 6.61 11.63
N GLN A 594 -38.12 7.00 12.28
CA GLN A 594 -39.14 6.05 12.76
C GLN A 594 -39.84 5.30 11.61
N GLU A 595 -39.99 5.88 10.41
CA GLU A 595 -40.48 5.13 9.23
C GLU A 595 -39.41 4.18 8.65
N VAL A 596 -38.11 4.50 8.76
CA VAL A 596 -37.01 3.55 8.43
C VAL A 596 -37.03 2.35 9.37
N LEU A 597 -37.21 2.55 10.68
CA LEU A 597 -37.27 1.44 11.66
C LEU A 597 -38.49 0.51 11.48
N LYS A 598 -39.52 0.94 10.74
CA LYS A 598 -40.69 0.11 10.38
C LYS A 598 -40.50 -0.72 9.12
N LYS A 599 -39.39 -0.57 8.39
CA LYS A 599 -39.06 -1.42 7.24
C LYS A 599 -38.94 -2.90 7.69
N PRO A 600 -39.22 -3.86 6.79
CA PRO A 600 -38.98 -5.27 7.08
C PRO A 600 -37.48 -5.49 7.28
N GLU A 601 -37.10 -6.64 7.86
CA GLU A 601 -35.71 -6.88 8.23
C GLU A 601 -34.83 -6.96 6.96
N ASP A 602 -35.26 -7.70 5.95
CA ASP A 602 -34.61 -7.90 4.65
C ASP A 602 -34.62 -6.66 3.71
N PHE A 603 -34.86 -5.45 4.21
CA PHE A 603 -34.94 -4.23 3.40
C PHE A 603 -33.57 -3.64 2.99
N TYR A 604 -32.48 -3.99 3.70
CA TYR A 604 -31.14 -3.44 3.44
C TYR A 604 -30.09 -4.56 3.38
N ASP A 605 -29.32 -4.62 2.28
CA ASP A 605 -28.21 -5.57 2.12
C ASP A 605 -26.96 -5.22 2.96
N LEU A 606 -26.83 -3.96 3.40
CA LEU A 606 -25.65 -3.41 4.06
C LEU A 606 -26.03 -2.22 4.95
N ILE A 607 -25.46 -2.16 6.15
CA ILE A 607 -25.66 -1.05 7.10
C ILE A 607 -24.33 -0.34 7.39
N LEU A 608 -24.29 0.98 7.20
CA LEU A 608 -23.14 1.85 7.47
C LEU A 608 -23.45 2.76 8.67
N ILE A 609 -22.59 2.76 9.71
CA ILE A 609 -22.81 3.49 10.97
C ILE A 609 -21.57 4.23 11.46
N GLU A 610 -21.73 5.29 12.26
CA GLU A 610 -20.59 5.96 12.92
C GLU A 610 -20.05 5.08 14.07
N ALA A 611 -18.79 4.67 13.95
CA ALA A 611 -18.16 3.66 14.81
C ALA A 611 -18.09 4.03 16.30
N HIS A 612 -18.20 5.32 16.62
CA HIS A 612 -18.23 5.83 18.01
C HIS A 612 -19.57 5.67 18.73
N SER A 613 -20.61 5.11 18.09
CA SER A 613 -21.94 4.98 18.68
C SER A 613 -22.39 3.51 18.81
N PRO A 614 -22.17 2.85 19.96
CA PRO A 614 -22.57 1.44 20.18
C PRO A 614 -24.05 1.17 19.90
N ILE A 615 -24.92 2.13 20.20
CA ILE A 615 -26.37 2.04 19.98
C ILE A 615 -26.69 1.71 18.51
N LEU A 616 -25.94 2.26 17.56
CA LEU A 616 -26.21 2.08 16.12
C LEU A 616 -25.94 0.64 15.62
N PHE A 617 -25.17 -0.17 16.33
CA PHE A 617 -24.95 -1.58 15.96
C PHE A 617 -26.24 -2.41 16.06
N GLY A 618 -27.23 -1.97 16.85
CA GLY A 618 -28.57 -2.54 16.87
C GLY A 618 -29.32 -2.47 15.53
N LEU A 619 -28.92 -1.59 14.60
CA LEU A 619 -29.44 -1.57 13.22
C LEU A 619 -29.09 -2.86 12.46
N GLY A 620 -27.92 -3.45 12.70
CA GLY A 620 -27.54 -4.75 12.15
C GLY A 620 -28.46 -5.86 12.64
N HIS A 621 -28.79 -5.87 13.94
CA HIS A 621 -29.79 -6.80 14.47
C HIS A 621 -31.20 -6.54 13.91
N LYS A 622 -31.59 -5.27 13.71
CA LYS A 622 -32.92 -4.90 13.21
C LYS A 622 -33.14 -5.25 11.71
N PHE A 623 -32.08 -5.28 10.91
CA PHE A 623 -32.16 -5.61 9.48
C PHE A 623 -31.50 -6.95 9.09
N LYS A 624 -30.89 -7.65 10.05
CA LYS A 624 -30.08 -8.88 9.85
C LYS A 624 -28.95 -8.74 8.81
N SER A 625 -28.59 -7.50 8.44
CA SER A 625 -27.58 -7.15 7.45
C SER A 625 -26.17 -7.10 8.06
N PRO A 626 -25.11 -7.31 7.25
CA PRO A 626 -23.75 -6.98 7.67
C PRO A 626 -23.61 -5.49 8.03
N VAL A 627 -22.93 -5.22 9.14
CA VAL A 627 -22.62 -3.87 9.62
C VAL A 627 -21.18 -3.51 9.25
N VAL A 628 -21.01 -2.33 8.66
CA VAL A 628 -19.71 -1.71 8.43
C VAL A 628 -19.63 -0.43 9.27
N ALA A 629 -18.76 -0.45 10.26
CA ALA A 629 -18.51 0.69 11.13
C ALA A 629 -17.56 1.67 10.42
N VAL A 630 -17.91 2.96 10.43
CA VAL A 630 -17.13 4.02 9.78
C VAL A 630 -16.81 5.08 10.83
N SER A 631 -15.53 5.33 11.08
CA SER A 631 -15.10 6.40 11.98
C SER A 631 -14.64 7.62 11.19
N SER A 632 -15.24 8.78 11.48
CA SER A 632 -14.79 10.06 10.92
C SER A 632 -13.43 10.54 11.47
N LEU A 633 -12.85 9.82 12.43
CA LEU A 633 -11.52 10.00 13.01
C LEU A 633 -10.91 8.63 13.37
N GLY A 634 -10.01 8.55 14.35
CA GLY A 634 -9.65 7.27 14.99
C GLY A 634 -10.66 6.84 16.05
N ILE A 635 -10.58 5.60 16.53
CA ILE A 635 -11.43 5.09 17.63
C ILE A 635 -10.64 4.87 18.92
N ILE A 636 -11.36 4.67 20.03
CA ILE A 636 -10.80 4.33 21.34
C ILE A 636 -10.30 2.87 21.36
N SER A 637 -9.32 2.57 22.22
CA SER A 637 -8.65 1.26 22.22
C SER A 637 -9.57 0.11 22.64
N TYR A 638 -10.62 0.40 23.42
CA TYR A 638 -11.67 -0.58 23.72
C TYR A 638 -12.36 -1.11 22.46
N PHE A 639 -12.74 -0.21 21.54
CA PHE A 639 -13.36 -0.61 20.26
C PHE A 639 -12.35 -1.30 19.33
N HIS A 640 -11.08 -0.83 19.26
CA HIS A 640 -10.02 -1.54 18.53
C HIS A 640 -9.91 -3.02 18.97
N ALA A 641 -9.99 -3.31 20.26
CA ALA A 641 -9.95 -4.68 20.78
C ALA A 641 -11.17 -5.53 20.38
N LEU A 642 -12.37 -4.94 20.30
CA LEU A 642 -13.58 -5.65 19.82
C LEU A 642 -13.49 -6.04 18.34
N PHE A 643 -12.85 -5.21 17.51
CA PHE A 643 -12.57 -5.53 16.10
C PHE A 643 -11.35 -6.47 15.90
N GLY A 644 -10.77 -7.01 16.98
CA GLY A 644 -9.68 -8.00 16.92
C GLY A 644 -8.26 -7.40 16.89
N GLU A 645 -8.10 -6.10 17.14
CA GLU A 645 -6.79 -5.43 17.12
C GLU A 645 -6.01 -5.62 18.44
N SER A 646 -4.70 -5.85 18.33
CA SER A 646 -3.80 -5.98 19.49
C SER A 646 -3.46 -4.62 20.09
N ILE A 647 -4.14 -4.24 21.18
CA ILE A 647 -3.84 -2.98 21.88
C ILE A 647 -2.65 -3.10 22.82
N HIS A 648 -1.87 -2.02 22.96
CA HIS A 648 -0.77 -1.93 23.92
C HIS A 648 -0.61 -0.47 24.38
N PRO A 649 -1.10 -0.09 25.59
CA PRO A 649 -1.28 1.32 25.98
C PRO A 649 0.01 2.16 25.95
N VAL A 650 1.16 1.52 26.21
CA VAL A 650 2.47 2.19 26.22
C VAL A 650 3.06 2.43 24.82
N LEU A 651 2.61 1.68 23.80
CA LEU A 651 3.06 1.83 22.41
C LEU A 651 2.05 2.63 21.58
N TYR A 652 0.76 2.43 21.90
CA TYR A 652 -0.38 3.05 21.23
C TYR A 652 -1.25 3.74 22.28
N PRO A 653 -0.88 4.96 22.73
CA PRO A 653 -1.73 5.78 23.57
C PRO A 653 -3.15 5.88 23.01
N ASP A 654 -4.13 5.99 23.90
CA ASP A 654 -5.53 6.07 23.52
C ASP A 654 -5.84 7.36 22.74
N LEU A 655 -6.93 7.33 21.97
CA LEU A 655 -7.48 8.47 21.25
C LEU A 655 -7.76 9.67 22.18
N VAL A 656 -8.17 9.43 23.42
CA VAL A 656 -8.47 10.49 24.40
C VAL A 656 -7.25 10.92 25.23
N SER A 657 -6.11 10.25 25.09
CA SER A 657 -4.86 10.62 25.79
C SER A 657 -4.27 11.91 25.20
N GLU A 658 -3.56 12.67 26.04
CA GLU A 658 -2.75 13.82 25.60
C GLU A 658 -1.54 13.40 24.75
N TYR A 659 -1.10 12.13 24.85
CA TYR A 659 0.09 11.65 24.16
C TYR A 659 -0.17 11.19 22.72
N ILE A 660 0.82 11.46 21.85
CA ILE A 660 0.89 10.99 20.46
C ILE A 660 2.31 10.47 20.23
N GLY A 661 2.43 9.28 19.64
CA GLY A 661 3.72 8.63 19.41
C GLY A 661 4.31 7.89 20.64
N PRO A 662 5.59 7.51 20.59
CA PRO A 662 6.21 6.65 21.60
C PRO A 662 6.47 7.40 22.91
N LEU A 663 5.89 6.88 24.00
CA LEU A 663 6.06 7.40 25.35
C LEU A 663 7.51 7.24 25.81
N LYS A 664 8.11 8.31 26.32
CA LYS A 664 9.52 8.37 26.73
C LYS A 664 9.65 8.14 28.23
N GLN A 665 8.94 8.93 29.03
CA GLN A 665 9.05 8.94 30.48
C GLN A 665 8.22 7.81 31.13
N VAL A 666 8.63 7.36 32.32
CA VAL A 666 7.87 6.35 33.08
C VAL A 666 6.51 6.90 33.53
N ALA A 667 6.42 8.21 33.84
CA ALA A 667 5.16 8.87 34.19
C ALA A 667 4.14 8.82 33.05
N GLU A 668 4.53 9.21 31.83
CA GLU A 668 3.69 9.12 30.62
C GLU A 668 3.16 7.69 30.40
N LYS A 669 4.02 6.68 30.61
CA LYS A 669 3.67 5.26 30.46
C LYS A 669 2.66 4.77 31.49
N LEU A 670 2.78 5.23 32.73
CA LEU A 670 1.84 4.92 33.81
C LEU A 670 0.51 5.64 33.63
N ASP A 671 0.52 6.91 33.19
CA ASP A 671 -0.71 7.65 32.87
C ASP A 671 -1.44 7.01 31.69
N SER A 672 -0.76 6.72 30.56
CA SER A 672 -1.43 6.12 29.41
C SER A 672 -1.99 4.73 29.69
N LEU A 673 -1.34 3.96 30.58
CA LEU A 673 -1.88 2.70 31.12
C LEU A 673 -3.13 2.94 31.98
N TYR A 674 -3.09 3.90 32.91
CA TYR A 674 -4.23 4.28 33.75
C TYR A 674 -5.42 4.79 32.92
N VAL A 675 -5.17 5.68 31.95
CA VAL A 675 -6.14 6.21 30.99
C VAL A 675 -6.82 5.07 30.24
N THR A 676 -6.04 4.16 29.64
CA THR A 676 -6.59 3.04 28.85
C THR A 676 -7.38 2.07 29.72
N PHE A 677 -6.88 1.75 30.92
CA PHE A 677 -7.58 0.87 31.88
C PHE A 677 -8.91 1.48 32.34
N MET A 678 -8.90 2.75 32.76
CA MET A 678 -10.11 3.43 33.21
C MET A 678 -11.13 3.60 32.09
N TRP A 679 -10.69 3.82 30.85
CA TRP A 679 -11.59 3.90 29.71
C TRP A 679 -12.26 2.56 29.39
N TRP A 680 -11.49 1.46 29.41
CA TRP A 680 -12.04 0.11 29.29
C TRP A 680 -13.05 -0.16 30.41
N PHE A 681 -12.67 0.12 31.67
CA PHE A 681 -13.53 -0.10 32.83
C PHE A 681 -14.84 0.70 32.76
N MET A 682 -14.78 1.99 32.40
CA MET A 682 -15.99 2.81 32.27
C MET A 682 -16.86 2.36 31.09
N THR A 683 -16.27 1.93 29.97
CA THR A 683 -17.03 1.48 28.80
C THR A 683 -17.70 0.13 29.05
N GLU A 684 -16.97 -0.87 29.51
CA GLU A 684 -17.47 -2.24 29.74
C GLU A 684 -18.51 -2.30 30.87
N TYR A 685 -18.32 -1.56 31.98
CA TYR A 685 -19.16 -1.70 33.18
C TYR A 685 -20.23 -0.61 33.37
N PHE A 686 -20.19 0.51 32.63
CA PHE A 686 -21.16 1.62 32.81
C PHE A 686 -21.80 2.08 31.50
N PHE A 687 -21.02 2.42 30.48
CA PHE A 687 -21.56 2.97 29.22
C PHE A 687 -22.24 1.90 28.37
N LEU A 688 -21.57 0.81 28.05
CA LEU A 688 -22.13 -0.23 27.18
C LEU A 688 -23.39 -0.90 27.78
N PRO A 689 -23.49 -1.15 29.12
CA PRO A 689 -24.76 -1.55 29.75
C PRO A 689 -25.86 -0.48 29.73
N SER A 690 -25.50 0.81 29.75
CA SER A 690 -26.45 1.95 29.65
C SER A 690 -27.00 2.10 28.23
N ASP A 691 -26.13 1.96 27.23
CA ASP A 691 -26.43 2.04 25.81
C ASP A 691 -27.20 0.80 25.32
N ASP A 692 -26.87 -0.40 25.80
CA ASP A 692 -27.61 -1.63 25.47
C ASP A 692 -29.05 -1.57 25.97
N LYS A 693 -29.25 -1.16 27.23
CA LYS A 693 -30.57 -0.93 27.81
C LYS A 693 -31.37 0.15 27.06
N PHE A 694 -30.69 1.13 26.47
CA PHE A 694 -31.32 2.16 25.64
C PHE A 694 -31.67 1.62 24.24
N ALA A 695 -30.76 0.87 23.62
CA ALA A 695 -30.90 0.28 22.30
C ALA A 695 -32.06 -0.74 22.22
N ARG A 696 -32.24 -1.59 23.24
CA ARG A 696 -33.40 -2.51 23.35
C ARG A 696 -34.75 -1.79 23.23
N GLY A 697 -34.84 -0.56 23.71
CA GLY A 697 -36.03 0.29 23.59
C GLY A 697 -36.40 0.71 22.15
N TYR A 698 -35.51 0.50 21.17
CA TYR A 698 -35.75 0.75 19.74
C TYR A 698 -35.66 -0.52 18.89
N PHE A 699 -34.83 -1.51 19.28
CA PHE A 699 -34.52 -2.68 18.46
C PHE A 699 -35.08 -4.02 18.98
N GLY A 700 -35.65 -4.06 20.19
CA GLY A 700 -36.21 -5.26 20.80
C GLY A 700 -35.40 -5.79 21.98
N ASP A 701 -36.08 -6.46 22.93
CA ASP A 701 -35.43 -7.10 24.08
C ASP A 701 -34.68 -8.40 23.70
N ASP A 702 -34.94 -8.96 22.51
CA ASP A 702 -34.29 -10.13 21.92
C ASP A 702 -32.96 -9.83 21.20
N MET A 703 -32.59 -8.55 21.08
CA MET A 703 -31.28 -8.11 20.58
C MET A 703 -30.13 -8.77 21.38
N PRO A 704 -29.06 -9.29 20.75
CA PRO A 704 -27.83 -9.66 21.45
C PRO A 704 -27.25 -8.49 22.25
N TYR A 705 -26.30 -8.74 23.16
CA TYR A 705 -25.66 -7.65 23.89
C TYR A 705 -24.85 -6.78 22.90
N LEU A 706 -24.91 -5.45 23.01
CA LEU A 706 -24.26 -4.55 22.02
C LEU A 706 -22.78 -4.89 21.78
N ARG A 707 -22.05 -5.35 22.81
CA ARG A 707 -20.66 -5.79 22.73
C ARG A 707 -20.42 -6.90 21.70
N ASP A 708 -21.39 -7.79 21.57
CA ASP A 708 -21.32 -8.96 20.69
C ASP A 708 -21.59 -8.50 19.25
N LEU A 709 -22.65 -7.70 19.04
CA LEU A 709 -22.93 -7.04 17.75
C LEU A 709 -21.77 -6.16 17.25
N MET A 710 -21.02 -5.54 18.16
CA MET A 710 -19.81 -4.79 17.83
C MET A 710 -18.63 -5.67 17.40
N SER A 711 -18.53 -6.91 17.90
CA SER A 711 -17.49 -7.86 17.49
C SER A 711 -17.87 -8.67 16.24
N GLU A 712 -19.16 -8.74 15.89
CA GLU A 712 -19.68 -9.34 14.65
C GLU A 712 -19.62 -8.39 13.43
N ALA A 713 -19.33 -7.10 13.63
CA ALA A 713 -19.30 -6.11 12.56
C ALA A 713 -18.19 -6.40 11.54
N SER A 714 -18.57 -6.50 10.26
CA SER A 714 -17.79 -7.14 9.21
C SER A 714 -16.57 -6.32 8.75
N LEU A 715 -16.59 -5.01 8.96
CA LEU A 715 -15.51 -4.10 8.56
C LEU A 715 -15.54 -2.84 9.43
N LEU A 716 -14.35 -2.33 9.75
CA LEU A 716 -14.12 -1.03 10.38
C LEU A 716 -13.31 -0.14 9.43
N LEU A 717 -13.91 0.96 8.98
CA LEU A 717 -13.25 1.98 8.18
C LEU A 717 -12.83 3.14 9.10
N LEU A 718 -11.53 3.43 9.20
CA LEU A 718 -10.99 4.51 10.05
C LEU A 718 -10.44 5.66 9.22
N ASN A 719 -11.00 6.86 9.35
CA ASN A 719 -10.44 8.10 8.76
C ASN A 719 -9.20 8.56 9.53
N VAL A 720 -8.10 7.81 9.42
CA VAL A 720 -6.83 8.10 10.08
C VAL A 720 -5.67 8.05 9.10
N ASN A 721 -4.77 9.02 9.24
CA ASN A 721 -3.57 9.09 8.43
C ASN A 721 -2.41 8.34 9.15
N PRO A 722 -1.79 7.30 8.55
CA PRO A 722 -0.75 6.50 9.19
C PRO A 722 0.60 7.21 9.40
N ILE A 723 0.72 8.47 8.93
CA ILE A 723 1.85 9.35 9.26
C ILE A 723 1.60 10.12 10.56
N PHE A 724 0.37 10.59 10.80
CA PHE A 724 0.02 11.47 11.92
C PHE A 724 -0.64 10.77 13.12
N SER A 725 -1.23 9.59 12.90
CA SER A 725 -1.84 8.77 13.96
C SER A 725 -0.85 7.83 14.62
N ASN A 726 -1.20 7.31 15.81
CA ASN A 726 -0.43 6.24 16.45
C ASN A 726 -0.41 5.01 15.52
N ARG A 727 0.79 4.54 15.15
CA ARG A 727 1.00 3.47 14.16
C ARG A 727 0.67 2.09 14.73
N ARG A 728 -0.62 1.76 14.77
CA ARG A 728 -1.15 0.47 15.24
C ARG A 728 -1.08 -0.64 14.17
N PRO A 729 -1.01 -1.92 14.57
CA PRO A 729 -1.16 -3.07 13.67
C PRO A 729 -2.64 -3.40 13.46
N ASN A 730 -3.21 -2.89 12.37
CA ASN A 730 -4.61 -3.16 12.03
C ASN A 730 -4.85 -4.66 11.78
N ALA A 731 -5.97 -5.19 12.23
CA ALA A 731 -6.50 -6.47 11.75
C ALA A 731 -7.01 -6.32 10.29
N PRO A 732 -7.15 -7.40 9.49
CA PRO A 732 -7.51 -7.28 8.06
C PRO A 732 -8.90 -6.67 7.79
N ASN A 733 -9.79 -6.72 8.77
CA ASN A 733 -11.11 -6.09 8.82
C ASN A 733 -11.06 -4.61 9.27
N ILE A 734 -9.88 -4.03 9.51
CA ILE A 734 -9.69 -2.63 9.94
C ILE A 734 -8.92 -1.87 8.85
N ILE A 735 -9.64 -1.12 8.02
CA ILE A 735 -9.08 -0.38 6.90
C ILE A 735 -8.92 1.09 7.30
N GLN A 736 -7.67 1.50 7.48
CA GLN A 736 -7.33 2.92 7.59
C GLN A 736 -7.43 3.58 6.22
N TYR A 737 -8.31 4.58 6.11
CA TYR A 737 -8.45 5.44 4.93
C TYR A 737 -8.12 6.89 5.29
N TYR A 738 -7.69 7.65 4.28
CA TYR A 738 -7.43 9.08 4.39
C TYR A 738 -7.58 9.70 3.00
N ASN A 739 -7.76 11.02 2.94
CA ASN A 739 -7.87 11.78 1.69
C ASN A 739 -8.96 11.30 0.71
N VAL A 740 -10.04 10.65 1.17
CA VAL A 740 -11.14 10.15 0.31
C VAL A 740 -11.97 11.24 -0.40
N HIS A 741 -11.69 12.52 -0.13
CA HIS A 741 -12.15 13.65 -0.95
C HIS A 741 -11.37 13.78 -2.28
N THR A 742 -10.25 13.08 -2.45
CA THR A 742 -9.48 13.06 -3.70
C THR A 742 -10.05 12.01 -4.66
N LYS A 743 -10.57 12.47 -5.81
CA LYS A 743 -11.16 11.59 -6.81
C LYS A 743 -10.06 10.90 -7.62
N ARG A 744 -10.11 9.56 -7.67
CA ARG A 744 -9.24 8.75 -8.53
C ARG A 744 -9.81 8.71 -9.94
N ASN A 745 -8.98 8.95 -10.96
CA ASN A 745 -9.34 8.59 -12.34
C ASN A 745 -9.35 7.06 -12.45
N GLU A 746 -10.53 6.48 -12.69
CA GLU A 746 -10.72 5.01 -12.75
C GLU A 746 -10.32 4.39 -14.09
N HIS A 747 -9.92 5.18 -15.07
CA HIS A 747 -9.45 4.70 -16.36
C HIS A 747 -7.95 5.00 -16.49
N PHE A 748 -7.17 3.94 -16.69
CA PHE A 748 -5.78 3.99 -17.10
C PHE A 748 -5.53 2.87 -18.12
N PRO A 749 -5.07 3.17 -19.36
CA PRO A 749 -4.62 2.13 -20.26
C PRO A 749 -3.37 1.45 -19.69
N LEU A 750 -3.25 0.13 -19.89
CA LEU A 750 -2.09 -0.66 -19.47
C LEU A 750 -0.89 -0.39 -20.39
N VAL A 751 -0.24 0.76 -20.21
CA VAL A 751 1.00 1.13 -20.90
C VAL A 751 2.19 0.74 -20.02
N SER A 752 3.00 -0.22 -20.46
CA SER A 752 4.18 -0.71 -19.71
C SER A 752 5.34 0.29 -19.77
N ILE A 753 5.50 1.10 -18.71
CA ILE A 753 6.57 2.10 -18.55
C ILE A 753 7.63 1.70 -17.52
N TYR A 754 7.59 0.47 -16.99
CA TYR A 754 8.42 0.01 -15.86
C TYR A 754 9.55 -0.97 -16.25
N GLU A 755 9.73 -1.23 -17.54
CA GLU A 755 10.85 -2.00 -18.09
C GLU A 755 11.85 -1.03 -18.73
N TRP A 756 12.97 -0.77 -18.06
CA TRP A 756 14.10 0.07 -18.50
C TRP A 756 15.43 -0.59 -18.11
#